data_AF-A0A7Y5FFF6-F1
#
_entry.id   AF-A0A7Y5FFF6-F1
#
_cell.length_a   1.000
_cell.length_b   1.000
_cell.length_c   1.000
_cell.angle_alpha   90.00
_cell.angle_beta   90.00
_cell.angle_gamma   90.00
#
_symmetry.space_group_name_H-M   'P 1'
#
loop_
_entity.id
_entity.type
_entity.pdbx_description
1 polymer ?
#
loop_
_entity_poly.entity_id
_entity_poly.type
_entity_poly.pdbx_seq_one_letter_code
_entity_poly.pdbx_strand_id
1 'polypeptide(L)'
;MKRLWTVMAVSLVAAGLQAAPFTAPANSPLARKEHPRLFVTAEGVQAMRSRIQSYYKSDFQQFVNAMDQFYSVAPGSGTLTEWNELFGAARSFALLSRIDPATVPGITAGHGRNDYGQKAISLGLYIAQRLPNDWSEAHHGSKNLTTSEGGLASLALQVVYDWTFGLASLEQRQQLADRLITLWNNRYNSEKVKLENHYAANVHVYAGALSFYGDTDLGASYTAKAQAMMDSFQDVFLQRQLGVAERLFEGSSDWVEGDSYSMDGYVGIMLLAAAAGSAMGENYFATNAWLHYAPYYLYYHMMPMPYQGEYYFSQQNTSTVMAFRSSSTSMVMNITAAMLQQADPNLAGFAAWFCEKSPYGLDVNQYEYYDSHLFDFFYKFVFGTRHVAKKSPEEAGIPLSVHLGQGHAMRSDHGANDATLVQFYSPKFWYANGHNEEDMGALNIHRFGSLAVSAANTKNAGDGIPRVQSDGKGLALNNVLGLAGDRALSPEMGTINDGHDTPTDFVEGANTHIGTVEAREYVPGLHDYVNYNYTRSYKGGSKASLARRAVVYLRGPVNHEFVVVMDRVQSAQEKYFVLHTVGDVAAVEGSWQSAGSGHWTGSGRTFKVTNRIDKSHGQMYLTSVLPTQAAVHKFGGSGYEWVWADGSRLDYSASSFTELAGYLLSDHTLQIRSAQGLFLTVMQLGDANTMGAPAAVENISGDSYAGVLLEGERAVIFSRNETRLGNFSYSCKSNKTVKHLLTELKSNRNYTVKRGGTLVASGSTGAHGTIAFSDNPGGEGIYTVALSGATAVEQHDSAPLPHTLQLANHPNPFNPSTTITFTLPQAGPVKLQIFNLAGQLVRTLVAEALPAGTHQARWDGTVEGGGRAASGLYLSRVETAQAVAESKLLLAK
;
A
#
# COMPACT_ATOMS: atom_id res chain seq x y z
N MET A 1 48.69 -25.31 14.43
CA MET A 1 49.52 -24.60 13.42
C MET A 1 48.57 -23.61 12.74
N LYS A 2 48.45 -22.33 13.09
CA LYS A 2 49.39 -21.18 13.16
C LYS A 2 49.78 -20.62 11.77
N ARG A 3 49.64 -19.29 11.61
CA ARG A 3 49.94 -18.39 10.46
C ARG A 3 48.79 -18.20 9.45
N LEU A 4 48.42 -17.00 8.99
CA LEU A 4 48.72 -15.58 9.32
C LEU A 4 47.37 -14.82 9.17
N TRP A 5 47.05 -13.71 9.83
CA TRP A 5 47.73 -12.41 9.80
C TRP A 5 47.54 -11.58 11.08
N THR A 6 48.50 -10.69 11.34
CA THR A 6 48.55 -9.64 12.38
C THR A 6 49.29 -8.44 11.76
N VAL A 7 49.10 -7.17 12.12
CA VAL A 7 48.37 -6.51 13.23
C VAL A 7 47.45 -5.41 12.62
N MET A 8 46.79 -4.43 13.28
CA MET A 8 46.93 -3.75 14.58
C MET A 8 45.56 -3.43 15.20
N ALA A 9 45.48 -3.50 16.53
CA ALA A 9 44.53 -2.73 17.31
C ALA A 9 45.33 -1.72 18.16
N VAL A 10 45.03 -0.43 18.05
CA VAL A 10 45.33 0.57 19.08
C VAL A 10 44.16 1.55 19.14
N SER A 11 43.70 1.81 20.36
CA SER A 11 42.57 2.67 20.71
C SER A 11 42.76 4.13 20.32
N LEU A 12 41.65 4.84 20.10
CA LEU A 12 41.50 6.22 20.55
C LEU A 12 40.05 6.47 20.97
N VAL A 13 39.86 6.87 22.22
CA VAL A 13 38.59 7.31 22.80
C VAL A 13 38.44 8.81 22.56
N ALA A 14 37.21 9.26 22.34
CA ALA A 14 36.79 10.67 22.34
C ALA A 14 37.44 11.59 21.29
N ALA A 15 36.81 11.68 20.12
CA ALA A 15 36.70 12.91 19.36
C ALA A 15 35.21 13.08 18.97
N GLY A 16 34.67 14.30 19.10
CA GLY A 16 33.28 14.56 18.73
C GLY A 16 33.09 14.41 17.22
N LEU A 17 32.14 13.57 16.81
CA LEU A 17 31.70 13.46 15.43
C LEU A 17 31.01 14.77 15.03
N GLN A 18 31.79 15.71 14.46
CA GLN A 18 31.21 16.69 13.55
C GLN A 18 30.74 15.92 12.31
N ALA A 19 29.44 15.99 12.03
CA ALA A 19 28.86 15.39 10.83
C ALA A 19 29.62 15.88 9.58
N ALA A 20 29.81 15.00 8.60
CA ALA A 20 30.45 15.39 7.35
C ALA A 20 29.62 16.49 6.66
N PRO A 21 30.25 17.54 6.10
CA PRO A 21 29.50 18.59 5.44
C PRO A 21 28.76 18.04 4.21
N PHE A 22 27.47 18.33 4.14
CA PHE A 22 26.61 17.98 3.02
C PHE A 22 27.20 18.48 1.68
N THR A 23 27.26 17.57 0.69
CA THR A 23 27.62 17.92 -0.69
C THR A 23 26.34 18.08 -1.50
N ALA A 24 26.02 19.32 -1.88
CA ALA A 24 24.83 19.63 -2.68
C ALA A 24 24.82 18.89 -4.04
N PRO A 25 23.67 18.35 -4.47
CA PRO A 25 23.49 17.92 -5.86
C PRO A 25 23.70 19.09 -6.83
N ALA A 26 24.31 18.82 -7.99
CA ALA A 26 24.69 19.87 -8.94
C ALA A 26 23.49 20.54 -9.67
N ASN A 27 22.26 20.02 -9.54
CA ASN A 27 21.08 20.43 -10.32
C ASN A 27 19.79 20.32 -9.48
N SER A 28 19.72 21.04 -8.37
CA SER A 28 18.52 21.07 -7.53
C SER A 28 17.35 21.78 -8.21
N PRO A 29 16.10 21.36 -7.94
CA PRO A 29 14.94 21.97 -8.57
C PRO A 29 14.73 23.41 -8.05
N LEU A 30 14.18 24.27 -8.91
CA LEU A 30 13.92 25.67 -8.58
C LEU A 30 12.42 25.89 -8.39
N ALA A 31 12.04 26.62 -7.34
CA ALA A 31 10.68 27.10 -7.21
C ALA A 31 10.39 28.25 -8.20
N ARG A 32 9.11 28.42 -8.53
CA ARG A 32 8.55 29.63 -9.16
C ARG A 32 8.98 30.90 -8.39
N LYS A 33 8.91 32.07 -9.03
CA LYS A 33 9.25 33.36 -8.38
C LYS A 33 8.01 34.15 -7.94
N GLU A 34 6.85 33.74 -8.41
CA GLU A 34 5.56 34.36 -8.13
C GLU A 34 5.02 33.90 -6.77
N HIS A 35 4.18 34.72 -6.12
CA HIS A 35 3.55 34.41 -4.84
C HIS A 35 2.01 34.59 -4.94
N PRO A 36 1.20 33.68 -4.38
CA PRO A 36 1.56 32.44 -3.71
C PRO A 36 1.98 31.38 -4.73
N ARG A 37 2.68 30.37 -4.23
CA ARG A 37 3.04 29.17 -4.98
C ARG A 37 2.83 27.87 -4.18
N LEU A 38 2.75 27.95 -2.85
CA LEU A 38 2.50 26.78 -1.99
C LEU A 38 1.03 26.40 -2.07
N PHE A 39 0.76 25.15 -2.45
CA PHE A 39 -0.55 24.53 -2.68
C PHE A 39 -1.39 25.14 -3.83
N VAL A 40 -1.33 26.44 -4.06
CA VAL A 40 -2.06 27.15 -5.12
C VAL A 40 -1.19 28.25 -5.75
N THR A 41 -1.39 28.49 -7.04
CA THR A 41 -0.88 29.68 -7.75
C THR A 41 -1.87 30.85 -7.65
N ALA A 42 -1.50 32.01 -8.21
CA ALA A 42 -2.39 33.16 -8.32
C ALA A 42 -3.70 32.85 -9.08
N GLU A 43 -3.63 32.04 -10.13
CA GLU A 43 -4.78 31.54 -10.90
C GLU A 43 -5.59 30.53 -10.06
N GLY A 44 -4.90 29.62 -9.37
CA GLY A 44 -5.53 28.61 -8.50
C GLY A 44 -6.42 29.22 -7.40
N VAL A 45 -6.07 30.40 -6.88
CA VAL A 45 -6.91 31.13 -5.90
C VAL A 45 -8.26 31.55 -6.49
N GLN A 46 -8.34 31.88 -7.79
CA GLN A 46 -9.62 32.20 -8.43
C GLN A 46 -10.51 30.95 -8.54
N ALA A 47 -9.94 29.83 -9.00
CA ALA A 47 -10.64 28.54 -9.04
C ALA A 47 -11.12 28.09 -7.65
N MET A 48 -10.29 28.29 -6.61
CA MET A 48 -10.64 28.01 -5.22
C MET A 48 -11.83 28.84 -4.74
N ARG A 49 -11.90 30.14 -5.04
CA ARG A 49 -13.09 30.99 -4.75
C ARG A 49 -14.36 30.44 -5.42
N SER A 50 -14.28 30.09 -6.71
CA SER A 50 -15.41 29.53 -7.45
C SER A 50 -15.86 28.17 -6.89
N ARG A 51 -14.92 27.31 -6.49
CA ARG A 51 -15.22 26.05 -5.79
C ARG A 51 -15.92 26.31 -4.45
N ILE A 52 -15.41 27.25 -3.66
CA ILE A 52 -15.99 27.60 -2.37
C ILE A 52 -17.43 28.10 -2.53
N GLN A 53 -17.65 29.06 -3.43
CA GLN A 53 -18.98 29.61 -3.69
C GLN A 53 -20.00 28.55 -4.12
N SER A 54 -19.58 27.59 -4.96
CA SER A 54 -20.48 26.59 -5.55
C SER A 54 -20.75 25.40 -4.63
N TYR A 55 -19.77 24.96 -3.83
CA TYR A 55 -19.84 23.68 -3.11
C TYR A 55 -19.67 23.79 -1.59
N TYR A 56 -19.06 24.86 -1.09
CA TYR A 56 -18.64 24.98 0.32
C TYR A 56 -19.09 26.29 1.00
N LYS A 57 -20.04 27.03 0.41
CA LYS A 57 -20.40 28.38 0.85
C LYS A 57 -20.83 28.45 2.33
N SER A 58 -21.65 27.51 2.79
CA SER A 58 -22.10 27.48 4.20
C SER A 58 -20.92 27.23 5.14
N ASP A 59 -20.11 26.21 4.84
CA ASP A 59 -18.94 25.82 5.60
C ASP A 59 -17.91 26.96 5.68
N PHE A 60 -17.70 27.69 4.58
CA PHE A 60 -16.80 28.83 4.54
C PHE A 60 -17.33 30.02 5.34
N GLN A 61 -18.64 30.25 5.37
CA GLN A 61 -19.23 31.25 6.27
C GLN A 61 -19.06 30.87 7.74
N GLN A 62 -19.22 29.59 8.10
CA GLN A 62 -18.98 29.10 9.46
C GLN A 62 -17.51 29.27 9.87
N PHE A 63 -16.58 28.92 8.97
CA PHE A 63 -15.15 29.16 9.16
C PHE A 63 -14.81 30.65 9.35
N VAL A 64 -15.32 31.54 8.49
CA VAL A 64 -15.12 33.00 8.64
C VAL A 64 -15.64 33.48 9.99
N ASN A 65 -16.86 33.08 10.38
CA ASN A 65 -17.46 33.44 11.67
C ASN A 65 -16.60 32.99 12.86
N ALA A 66 -16.05 31.77 12.80
CA ALA A 66 -15.13 31.26 13.82
C ALA A 66 -13.85 32.11 13.85
N MET A 67 -13.17 32.29 12.72
CA MET A 67 -11.92 33.06 12.65
C MET A 67 -12.09 34.53 13.11
N ASP A 68 -13.26 35.14 12.89
CA ASP A 68 -13.59 36.47 13.43
C ASP A 68 -13.69 36.50 14.96
N GLN A 69 -14.16 35.42 15.60
CA GLN A 69 -14.16 35.29 17.07
C GLN A 69 -12.72 35.21 17.62
N PHE A 70 -11.80 34.56 16.89
CA PHE A 70 -10.39 34.43 17.29
C PHE A 70 -9.50 35.61 16.87
N TYR A 71 -10.02 36.55 16.08
CA TYR A 71 -9.25 37.68 15.58
C TYR A 71 -8.68 38.54 16.73
N SER A 72 -9.46 38.77 17.79
CA SER A 72 -9.04 39.54 18.97
C SER A 72 -8.26 38.74 20.02
N VAL A 73 -8.22 37.40 19.93
CA VAL A 73 -7.52 36.54 20.90
C VAL A 73 -6.01 36.71 20.75
N ALA A 74 -5.31 37.02 21.85
CA ALA A 74 -3.87 37.22 21.84
C ALA A 74 -3.13 35.87 21.77
N PRO A 75 -2.03 35.75 21.00
CA PRO A 75 -1.28 34.50 20.93
C PRO A 75 -0.68 34.12 22.29
N GLY A 76 -0.79 32.85 22.67
CA GLY A 76 -0.45 32.35 24.01
C GLY A 76 -1.54 32.56 25.06
N SER A 77 -2.80 32.77 24.66
CA SER A 77 -3.93 32.95 25.59
C SER A 77 -5.26 32.46 25.00
N GLY A 78 -6.24 32.17 25.85
CA GLY A 78 -7.55 31.68 25.41
C GLY A 78 -7.44 30.31 24.73
N THR A 79 -7.89 30.23 23.47
CA THR A 79 -7.83 29.06 22.59
C THR A 79 -6.67 29.15 21.57
N LEU A 80 -5.63 29.92 21.91
CA LEU A 80 -4.38 30.04 21.16
C LEU A 80 -3.19 29.82 22.12
N THR A 81 -3.33 28.88 23.04
CA THR A 81 -2.33 28.54 24.06
C THR A 81 -1.39 27.43 23.61
N GLU A 82 -1.90 26.45 22.87
CA GLU A 82 -1.13 25.31 22.40
C GLU A 82 -0.44 25.57 21.06
N TRP A 83 0.66 24.87 20.80
CA TRP A 83 1.43 25.06 19.57
C TRP A 83 0.63 24.72 18.30
N ASN A 84 -0.13 23.61 18.33
CA ASN A 84 -0.98 23.20 17.20
C ASN A 84 -2.07 24.24 16.88
N GLU A 85 -2.67 24.85 17.91
CA GLU A 85 -3.62 25.97 17.75
C GLU A 85 -2.95 27.14 17.03
N LEU A 86 -1.78 27.57 17.49
CA LEU A 86 -1.03 28.68 16.89
C LEU A 86 -0.64 28.42 15.43
N PHE A 87 -0.14 27.21 15.13
CA PHE A 87 0.25 26.81 13.78
C PHE A 87 -0.94 26.79 12.82
N GLY A 88 -2.08 26.26 13.29
CA GLY A 88 -3.32 26.25 12.54
C GLY A 88 -3.88 27.65 12.31
N ALA A 89 -3.89 28.50 13.35
CA ALA A 89 -4.38 29.87 13.28
C ALA A 89 -3.63 30.69 12.23
N ALA A 90 -2.30 30.58 12.23
CA ALA A 90 -1.42 31.25 11.28
C ALA A 90 -1.78 30.90 9.82
N ARG A 91 -1.95 29.61 9.51
CA ARG A 91 -2.39 29.13 8.17
C ARG A 91 -3.80 29.60 7.81
N SER A 92 -4.72 29.54 8.77
CA SER A 92 -6.14 29.85 8.56
C SER A 92 -6.40 31.34 8.31
N PHE A 93 -5.71 32.23 9.05
CA PHE A 93 -5.75 33.67 8.76
C PHE A 93 -5.05 34.02 7.44
N ALA A 94 -3.97 33.31 7.07
CA ALA A 94 -3.34 33.48 5.76
C ALA A 94 -4.29 33.07 4.61
N LEU A 95 -5.06 31.99 4.80
CA LEU A 95 -6.11 31.56 3.87
C LEU A 95 -7.22 32.60 3.71
N LEU A 96 -7.71 33.19 4.81
CA LEU A 96 -8.68 34.28 4.72
C LEU A 96 -8.11 35.52 4.01
N SER A 97 -6.85 35.88 4.30
CA SER A 97 -6.17 36.97 3.59
C SER A 97 -6.06 36.71 2.08
N ARG A 98 -5.76 35.46 1.69
CA ARG A 98 -5.57 35.06 0.29
C ARG A 98 -6.88 34.89 -0.48
N ILE A 99 -7.90 34.29 0.14
CA ILE A 99 -9.23 34.17 -0.45
C ILE A 99 -9.91 35.52 -0.53
N ASP A 100 -9.78 36.39 0.47
CA ASP A 100 -10.53 37.64 0.61
C ASP A 100 -12.06 37.38 0.61
N PRO A 101 -12.68 37.12 1.78
CA PRO A 101 -14.09 36.73 1.88
C PRO A 101 -15.07 37.69 1.19
N ALA A 102 -14.74 38.99 1.12
CA ALA A 102 -15.55 39.99 0.42
C ALA A 102 -15.67 39.73 -1.10
N THR A 103 -14.78 38.92 -1.67
CA THR A 103 -14.83 38.50 -3.08
C THR A 103 -15.67 37.24 -3.34
N VAL A 104 -16.20 36.61 -2.29
CA VAL A 104 -17.02 35.38 -2.38
C VAL A 104 -18.51 35.75 -2.21
N PRO A 105 -19.36 35.68 -3.27
CA PRO A 105 -20.68 36.32 -3.25
C PRO A 105 -21.65 35.84 -2.16
N GLY A 106 -21.91 36.73 -1.19
CA GLY A 106 -22.79 36.48 -0.06
C GLY A 106 -22.11 35.68 1.06
N ILE A 107 -20.79 35.86 1.21
CA ILE A 107 -20.07 35.67 2.47
C ILE A 107 -19.93 37.03 3.16
N THR A 108 -20.12 37.08 4.47
CA THR A 108 -19.88 38.24 5.33
C THR A 108 -18.68 37.96 6.23
N ALA A 109 -17.80 38.94 6.38
CA ALA A 109 -16.62 38.87 7.25
C ALA A 109 -16.56 40.12 8.15
N GLY A 110 -16.11 39.93 9.39
CA GLY A 110 -15.89 41.02 10.35
C GLY A 110 -14.65 41.86 10.06
N HIS A 111 -13.69 41.33 9.29
CA HIS A 111 -12.43 41.99 8.98
C HIS A 111 -12.07 41.85 7.49
N GLY A 112 -11.20 42.72 6.98
CA GLY A 112 -10.73 42.68 5.59
C GLY A 112 -9.55 41.73 5.37
N ARG A 113 -9.26 41.40 4.10
CA ARG A 113 -8.09 40.59 3.71
C ARG A 113 -6.75 41.06 4.30
N ASN A 114 -6.57 42.38 4.46
CA ASN A 114 -5.33 42.94 4.99
C ASN A 114 -5.24 42.75 6.51
N ASP A 115 -6.37 42.86 7.22
CA ASP A 115 -6.47 42.64 8.66
C ASP A 115 -6.14 41.18 9.00
N TYR A 116 -6.79 40.23 8.31
CA TYR A 116 -6.46 38.80 8.42
C TYR A 116 -5.00 38.51 8.05
N GLY A 117 -4.45 39.20 7.05
CA GLY A 117 -3.04 39.08 6.65
C GLY A 117 -2.09 39.53 7.77
N GLN A 118 -2.34 40.69 8.37
CA GLN A 118 -1.55 41.18 9.50
C GLN A 118 -1.70 40.29 10.75
N LYS A 119 -2.89 39.72 10.99
CA LYS A 119 -3.10 38.72 12.04
C LYS A 119 -2.27 37.46 11.79
N ALA A 120 -2.26 36.93 10.56
CA ALA A 120 -1.45 35.78 10.17
C ALA A 120 0.05 36.05 10.34
N ILE A 121 0.54 37.21 9.90
CA ILE A 121 1.92 37.67 10.09
C ILE A 121 2.24 37.75 11.59
N SER A 122 1.37 38.36 12.41
CA SER A 122 1.59 38.49 13.86
C SER A 122 1.71 37.13 14.57
N LEU A 123 0.92 36.13 14.16
CA LEU A 123 0.99 34.76 14.66
C LEU A 123 2.27 34.06 14.18
N GLY A 124 2.62 34.19 12.90
CA GLY A 124 3.87 33.65 12.36
C GLY A 124 5.11 34.20 13.06
N LEU A 125 5.15 35.52 13.33
CA LEU A 125 6.24 36.15 14.08
C LEU A 125 6.24 35.73 15.56
N TYR A 126 5.07 35.57 16.18
CA TYR A 126 4.98 35.04 17.55
C TYR A 126 5.57 33.63 17.64
N ILE A 127 5.19 32.74 16.70
CA ILE A 127 5.76 31.38 16.58
C ILE A 127 7.26 31.47 16.37
N ALA A 128 7.73 32.28 15.42
CA ALA A 128 9.15 32.40 15.10
C ALA A 128 10.01 32.88 16.28
N GLN A 129 9.49 33.77 17.11
CA GLN A 129 10.21 34.32 18.26
C GLN A 129 10.18 33.44 19.52
N ARG A 130 9.16 32.58 19.68
CA ARG A 130 8.90 31.85 20.95
C ARG A 130 9.04 30.35 20.86
N LEU A 131 9.00 29.77 19.66
CA LEU A 131 9.19 28.33 19.49
C LEU A 131 10.62 27.96 19.92
N PRO A 132 10.83 27.03 20.88
CA PRO A 132 12.15 26.62 21.32
C PRO A 132 13.12 26.26 20.18
N ASN A 133 14.40 26.53 20.39
CA ASN A 133 15.47 26.17 19.46
C ASN A 133 15.95 24.72 19.67
N ASP A 134 16.01 24.27 20.92
CA ASP A 134 16.58 22.97 21.28
C ASP A 134 15.58 21.85 21.02
N TRP A 135 15.84 21.08 19.96
CA TRP A 135 15.10 19.88 19.58
C TRP A 135 15.99 18.67 19.84
N SER A 136 15.59 17.78 20.75
CA SER A 136 16.22 16.47 20.88
C SER A 136 15.58 15.50 19.89
N GLU A 137 16.38 14.61 19.30
CA GLU A 137 15.92 13.49 18.45
C GLU A 137 15.31 12.36 19.34
N ALA A 138 14.55 12.75 20.36
CA ALA A 138 14.10 11.86 21.43
C ALA A 138 12.91 11.02 20.98
N HIS A 139 13.21 9.88 20.32
CA HIS A 139 12.29 8.74 20.28
C HIS A 139 11.85 8.42 21.73
N HIS A 140 10.61 8.76 22.06
CA HIS A 140 9.93 8.44 23.32
C HIS A 140 10.71 8.77 24.62
N GLY A 141 11.05 10.04 24.89
CA GLY A 141 11.55 10.38 26.23
C GLY A 141 11.91 11.83 26.53
N SER A 142 11.05 12.50 27.31
CA SER A 142 11.34 13.67 28.16
C SER A 142 11.88 14.97 27.52
N LYS A 143 10.95 15.94 27.44
CA LYS A 143 11.12 17.41 27.45
C LYS A 143 11.70 18.08 26.19
N ASN A 144 11.06 19.21 25.87
CA ASN A 144 11.13 20.00 24.64
C ASN A 144 10.38 19.36 23.46
N LEU A 145 10.00 20.20 22.49
CA LEU A 145 9.01 19.96 21.43
C LEU A 145 9.06 18.53 20.87
N THR A 146 7.90 17.91 20.75
CA THR A 146 7.74 16.67 19.99
C THR A 146 8.21 16.88 18.56
N THR A 147 8.78 15.84 17.95
CA THR A 147 9.40 15.95 16.63
C THR A 147 8.43 16.55 15.61
N SER A 148 7.14 16.17 15.65
CA SER A 148 6.03 16.67 14.80
C SER A 148 5.76 18.18 14.88
N GLU A 149 5.90 18.81 16.05
CA GLU A 149 5.64 20.25 16.19
C GLU A 149 6.60 21.09 15.34
N GLY A 150 7.85 20.65 15.17
CA GLY A 150 8.84 21.33 14.32
C GLY A 150 8.46 21.35 12.83
N GLY A 151 7.90 20.26 12.31
CA GLY A 151 7.41 20.16 10.93
C GLY A 151 6.16 21.01 10.70
N LEU A 152 5.18 20.91 11.61
CA LEU A 152 3.94 21.70 11.54
C LEU A 152 4.17 23.20 11.71
N ALA A 153 5.14 23.60 12.54
CA ALA A 153 5.61 24.98 12.65
C ALA A 153 6.24 25.46 11.34
N SER A 154 7.14 24.67 10.75
CA SER A 154 7.76 24.99 9.46
C SER A 154 6.70 25.22 8.38
N LEU A 155 5.71 24.33 8.29
CA LEU A 155 4.60 24.45 7.33
C LEU A 155 3.74 25.70 7.59
N ALA A 156 3.47 26.06 8.85
CA ALA A 156 2.75 27.29 9.19
C ALA A 156 3.50 28.54 8.74
N LEU A 157 4.81 28.62 9.03
CA LEU A 157 5.65 29.76 8.66
C LEU A 157 5.81 29.89 7.15
N GLN A 158 5.96 28.77 6.42
CA GLN A 158 5.99 28.73 4.96
C GLN A 158 4.71 29.32 4.34
N VAL A 159 3.53 28.88 4.80
CA VAL A 159 2.23 29.37 4.30
C VAL A 159 2.04 30.85 4.64
N VAL A 160 2.37 31.30 5.87
CA VAL A 160 2.30 32.73 6.23
C VAL A 160 3.19 33.55 5.32
N TYR A 161 4.46 33.17 5.14
CA TYR A 161 5.40 33.88 4.29
C TYR A 161 4.88 33.99 2.85
N ASP A 162 4.54 32.87 2.22
CA ASP A 162 4.17 32.81 0.80
C ASP A 162 2.83 33.51 0.51
N TRP A 163 1.82 33.30 1.36
CA TRP A 163 0.46 33.81 1.08
C TRP A 163 0.28 35.27 1.51
N THR A 164 1.09 35.77 2.44
CA THR A 164 1.10 37.18 2.88
C THR A 164 2.29 37.99 2.34
N PHE A 165 3.06 37.44 1.40
CA PHE A 165 4.30 38.06 0.84
C PHE A 165 4.17 39.57 0.51
N GLY A 166 3.07 39.96 -0.14
CA GLY A 166 2.78 41.35 -0.53
C GLY A 166 2.17 42.24 0.56
N LEU A 167 2.02 41.74 1.80
CA LEU A 167 1.55 42.47 2.98
C LEU A 167 2.63 42.55 4.08
N ALA A 168 3.52 41.56 4.15
CA ALA A 168 4.65 41.55 5.07
C ALA A 168 5.72 42.57 4.66
N SER A 169 6.26 43.32 5.63
CA SER A 169 7.43 44.16 5.40
C SER A 169 8.68 43.30 5.18
N LEU A 170 9.73 43.88 4.57
CA LEU A 170 11.01 43.19 4.36
C LEU A 170 11.58 42.63 5.68
N GLU A 171 11.50 43.39 6.78
CA GLU A 171 11.93 42.95 8.10
C GLU A 171 11.12 41.75 8.62
N GLN A 172 9.80 41.76 8.41
CA GLN A 172 8.93 40.65 8.80
C GLN A 172 9.22 39.39 7.96
N ARG A 173 9.41 39.55 6.64
CA ARG A 173 9.85 38.44 5.76
C ARG A 173 11.21 37.90 6.21
N GLN A 174 12.15 38.78 6.57
CA GLN A 174 13.46 38.38 7.08
C GLN A 174 13.35 37.56 8.37
N GLN A 175 12.57 38.01 9.36
CA GLN A 175 12.36 37.27 10.62
C GLN A 175 11.74 35.88 10.39
N LEU A 176 10.77 35.76 9.47
CA LEU A 176 10.17 34.48 9.10
C LEU A 176 11.17 33.56 8.37
N ALA A 177 11.95 34.10 7.42
CA ALA A 177 12.97 33.34 6.70
C ALA A 177 14.10 32.88 7.63
N ASP A 178 14.59 33.76 8.51
CA ASP A 178 15.60 33.42 9.53
C ASP A 178 15.11 32.29 10.43
N ARG A 179 13.83 32.28 10.82
CA ARG A 179 13.28 31.14 11.55
C ARG A 179 13.28 29.86 10.73
N LEU A 180 12.80 29.89 9.48
CA LEU A 180 12.81 28.70 8.61
C LEU A 180 14.23 28.13 8.44
N ILE A 181 15.23 29.01 8.30
CA ILE A 181 16.66 28.64 8.29
C ILE A 181 17.09 28.02 9.63
N THR A 182 16.67 28.56 10.78
CA THR A 182 16.93 27.96 12.10
C THR A 182 16.29 26.57 12.25
N LEU A 183 15.03 26.39 11.83
CA LEU A 183 14.34 25.09 11.90
C LEU A 183 15.04 24.03 11.03
N TRP A 184 15.56 24.42 9.87
CA TRP A 184 16.35 23.55 8.99
C TRP A 184 17.72 23.20 9.60
N ASN A 185 18.47 24.20 10.07
CA ASN A 185 19.76 24.00 10.74
C ASN A 185 19.65 23.07 11.96
N ASN A 186 18.65 23.28 12.82
CA ASN A 186 18.50 22.55 14.07
C ASN A 186 18.01 21.09 13.87
N ARG A 187 17.55 20.74 12.66
CA ARG A 187 17.08 19.40 12.33
C ARG A 187 18.06 18.60 11.47
N TYR A 188 19.24 19.14 11.20
CA TYR A 188 20.13 18.58 10.20
C TYR A 188 20.99 17.42 10.75
N ASN A 189 20.39 16.23 10.77
CA ASN A 189 21.11 15.03 10.36
C ASN A 189 20.35 14.36 9.20
N SER A 190 20.67 14.79 7.97
CA SER A 190 20.11 14.21 6.73
C SER A 190 20.40 12.72 6.61
N GLU A 191 21.49 12.25 7.21
CA GLU A 191 21.88 10.85 7.27
C GLU A 191 20.93 10.04 8.18
N LYS A 192 19.91 10.62 8.83
CA LYS A 192 18.92 9.84 9.60
C LYS A 192 17.49 9.81 9.04
N VAL A 193 17.20 10.53 7.96
CA VAL A 193 15.82 10.67 7.47
C VAL A 193 15.28 9.38 6.84
N LYS A 194 14.34 8.75 7.53
CA LYS A 194 13.74 7.45 7.20
C LYS A 194 12.36 7.57 6.54
N LEU A 195 11.89 6.45 5.99
CA LEU A 195 10.46 6.22 5.69
C LEU A 195 9.81 5.64 6.95
N GLU A 196 9.64 6.52 7.93
CA GLU A 196 9.05 6.26 9.23
C GLU A 196 8.18 7.48 9.58
N ASN A 197 7.10 7.27 10.32
CA ASN A 197 6.00 8.22 10.50
C ASN A 197 6.46 9.55 11.11
N HIS A 198 7.37 9.54 12.08
CA HIS A 198 7.92 10.74 12.70
C HIS A 198 8.88 11.49 11.76
N TYR A 199 9.65 10.84 10.90
CA TYR A 199 10.44 11.53 9.87
C TYR A 199 9.55 12.08 8.74
N ALA A 200 8.55 11.32 8.32
CA ALA A 200 7.61 11.66 7.25
C ALA A 200 6.66 12.80 7.62
N ALA A 201 6.12 12.84 8.85
CA ALA A 201 5.33 13.96 9.38
C ALA A 201 6.11 15.30 9.46
N ASN A 202 7.43 15.26 9.24
CA ASN A 202 8.33 16.37 9.52
C ASN A 202 9.19 16.85 8.36
N VAL A 203 9.08 16.22 7.20
CA VAL A 203 9.89 16.59 6.03
C VAL A 203 9.68 18.05 5.58
N HIS A 204 8.58 18.68 6.01
CA HIS A 204 8.32 20.12 5.88
C HIS A 204 9.46 21.05 6.35
N VAL A 205 10.40 20.64 7.21
CA VAL A 205 11.55 21.50 7.55
C VAL A 205 12.51 21.71 6.37
N TYR A 206 12.68 20.69 5.53
CA TYR A 206 13.54 20.75 4.34
C TYR A 206 12.94 21.62 3.23
N ALA A 207 11.61 21.74 3.24
CA ALA A 207 10.84 22.52 2.29
C ALA A 207 10.83 24.04 2.54
N GLY A 208 11.40 24.51 3.67
CA GLY A 208 11.30 25.93 4.09
C GLY A 208 11.67 26.93 3.00
N ALA A 209 12.66 26.60 2.17
CA ALA A 209 13.09 27.45 1.05
C ALA A 209 12.03 27.65 -0.03
N LEU A 210 11.10 26.73 -0.27
CA LEU A 210 10.02 26.91 -1.27
C LEU A 210 9.26 28.23 -1.06
N SER A 211 9.11 28.66 0.20
CA SER A 211 8.42 29.90 0.56
C SER A 211 9.19 31.18 0.24
N PHE A 212 10.53 31.20 0.31
CA PHE A 212 11.35 32.42 0.11
C PHE A 212 12.37 32.33 -1.04
N TYR A 213 12.41 31.20 -1.76
CA TYR A 213 13.27 31.01 -2.92
C TYR A 213 12.94 32.07 -3.98
N GLY A 214 13.94 32.83 -4.40
CA GLY A 214 13.78 33.91 -5.35
C GLY A 214 13.33 35.26 -4.78
N ASP A 215 13.11 35.42 -3.46
CA ASP A 215 12.98 36.75 -2.86
C ASP A 215 14.35 37.44 -2.87
N THR A 216 14.57 38.28 -3.88
CA THR A 216 15.81 39.05 -4.05
C THR A 216 15.93 40.21 -3.07
N ASP A 217 14.84 40.66 -2.43
CA ASP A 217 14.87 41.80 -1.51
C ASP A 217 15.63 41.46 -0.22
N LEU A 218 15.64 40.17 0.17
CA LEU A 218 16.44 39.66 1.28
C LEU A 218 17.95 39.68 1.01
N GLY A 219 18.36 39.78 -0.27
CA GLY A 219 19.76 39.84 -0.70
C GLY A 219 20.46 38.48 -0.87
N ALA A 220 21.68 38.55 -1.42
CA ALA A 220 22.39 37.38 -1.95
C ALA A 220 22.71 36.28 -0.91
N SER A 221 22.86 36.64 0.38
CA SER A 221 23.09 35.66 1.45
C SER A 221 21.88 34.75 1.68
N TYR A 222 20.66 35.28 1.58
CA TYR A 222 19.44 34.47 1.66
C TYR A 222 19.22 33.66 0.39
N THR A 223 19.59 34.18 -0.79
CA THR A 223 19.60 33.39 -2.04
C THR A 223 20.49 32.16 -1.92
N ALA A 224 21.72 32.30 -1.39
CA ALA A 224 22.64 31.18 -1.20
C ALA A 224 22.11 30.15 -0.18
N LYS A 225 21.52 30.61 0.94
CA LYS A 225 20.86 29.72 1.93
C LYS A 225 19.65 28.99 1.33
N ALA A 226 18.81 29.69 0.56
CA ALA A 226 17.66 29.11 -0.11
C ALA A 226 18.08 28.00 -1.08
N GLN A 227 19.19 28.20 -1.82
CA GLN A 227 19.76 27.17 -2.67
C GLN A 227 20.20 25.95 -1.86
N ALA A 228 21.02 26.11 -0.82
CA ALA A 228 21.48 25.00 0.04
C ALA A 228 20.32 24.20 0.68
N MET A 229 19.22 24.89 1.02
CA MET A 229 17.99 24.26 1.50
C MET A 229 17.25 23.49 0.39
N MET A 230 17.17 24.03 -0.84
CA MET A 230 16.61 23.32 -1.99
C MET A 230 17.44 22.08 -2.39
N ASP A 231 18.76 22.17 -2.24
CA ASP A 231 19.70 21.06 -2.43
C ASP A 231 19.40 19.93 -1.43
N SER A 232 19.21 20.27 -0.16
CA SER A 232 18.81 19.35 0.90
C SER A 232 17.40 18.77 0.68
N PHE A 233 16.46 19.56 0.15
CA PHE A 233 15.11 19.10 -0.21
C PHE A 233 15.14 18.04 -1.33
N GLN A 234 15.99 18.22 -2.35
CA GLN A 234 16.12 17.24 -3.44
C GLN A 234 16.61 15.88 -2.92
N ASP A 235 17.67 15.89 -2.12
CA ASP A 235 18.23 14.67 -1.52
C ASP A 235 17.22 14.00 -0.58
N VAL A 236 16.75 14.72 0.44
CA VAL A 236 15.94 14.14 1.51
C VAL A 236 14.53 13.76 1.06
N PHE A 237 13.79 14.67 0.42
CA PHE A 237 12.39 14.41 0.07
C PHE A 237 12.24 13.66 -1.25
N LEU A 238 12.84 14.17 -2.34
CA LEU A 238 12.64 13.60 -3.66
C LEU A 238 13.39 12.26 -3.84
N GLN A 239 14.67 12.19 -3.42
CA GLN A 239 15.49 10.99 -3.64
C GLN A 239 15.34 9.93 -2.53
N ARG A 240 15.39 10.34 -1.25
CA ARG A 240 15.36 9.42 -0.09
C ARG A 240 13.98 9.09 0.47
N GLN A 241 12.97 9.96 0.34
CA GLN A 241 11.59 9.59 0.71
C GLN A 241 10.79 9.09 -0.51
N LEU A 242 10.37 9.98 -1.42
CA LEU A 242 9.53 9.59 -2.57
C LEU A 242 10.18 8.53 -3.46
N GLY A 243 11.46 8.73 -3.81
CA GLY A 243 12.22 7.80 -4.63
C GLY A 243 12.49 6.44 -3.96
N VAL A 244 12.67 6.39 -2.63
CA VAL A 244 12.80 5.10 -1.93
C VAL A 244 11.45 4.42 -1.82
N ALA A 245 10.37 5.14 -1.49
CA ALA A 245 9.03 4.55 -1.36
C ALA A 245 8.61 3.85 -2.67
N GLU A 246 8.76 4.53 -3.80
CA GLU A 246 8.45 3.99 -5.12
C GLU A 246 9.27 2.73 -5.48
N ARG A 247 10.56 2.67 -5.10
CA ARG A 247 11.40 1.48 -5.28
C ARG A 247 11.06 0.35 -4.30
N LEU A 248 10.83 0.69 -3.04
CA LEU A 248 10.55 -0.22 -1.93
C LEU A 248 9.24 -0.98 -2.16
N PHE A 249 8.24 -0.28 -2.69
CA PHE A 249 6.91 -0.82 -2.96
C PHE A 249 6.68 -1.15 -4.45
N GLU A 250 7.76 -1.32 -5.23
CA GLU A 250 7.74 -1.84 -6.61
C GLU A 250 6.77 -1.12 -7.58
N GLY A 251 6.65 0.20 -7.48
CA GLY A 251 5.70 0.98 -8.29
C GLY A 251 4.22 0.81 -7.88
N SER A 252 3.97 0.42 -6.64
CA SER A 252 2.65 0.45 -5.98
C SER A 252 2.69 1.35 -4.74
N SER A 253 1.62 1.35 -3.93
CA SER A 253 1.55 2.11 -2.67
C SER A 253 1.41 1.18 -1.46
N ASP A 254 2.11 1.48 -0.38
CA ASP A 254 2.05 0.76 0.90
C ASP A 254 2.80 1.53 2.02
N TRP A 255 2.82 1.01 3.26
CA TRP A 255 3.61 1.53 4.36
C TRP A 255 4.26 0.42 5.19
N VAL A 256 5.52 0.59 5.59
CA VAL A 256 6.28 -0.45 6.32
C VAL A 256 5.88 -0.61 7.78
N GLU A 257 5.23 0.38 8.40
CA GLU A 257 4.95 0.37 9.85
C GLU A 257 3.55 -0.12 10.24
N GLY A 258 2.81 -0.70 9.29
CA GLY A 258 1.43 -1.11 9.48
C GLY A 258 0.45 0.06 9.54
N ASP A 259 -0.83 -0.29 9.73
CA ASP A 259 -1.94 0.56 9.29
C ASP A 259 -2.19 1.80 10.16
N SER A 260 -1.83 1.79 11.46
CA SER A 260 -2.07 2.95 12.32
C SER A 260 -1.06 4.08 12.13
N TYR A 261 0.21 3.75 11.87
CA TYR A 261 1.31 4.72 11.72
C TYR A 261 1.47 5.25 10.29
N SER A 262 0.92 4.54 9.30
CA SER A 262 0.97 4.95 7.91
C SER A 262 0.30 6.30 7.65
N MET A 263 -0.80 6.61 8.34
CA MET A 263 -1.57 7.83 8.09
C MET A 263 -0.79 9.12 8.40
N ASP A 264 -0.03 9.16 9.49
CA ASP A 264 0.86 10.29 9.81
C ASP A 264 1.93 10.48 8.72
N GLY A 265 2.49 9.37 8.25
CA GLY A 265 3.52 9.37 7.22
C GLY A 265 3.00 9.81 5.85
N TYR A 266 1.86 9.26 5.40
CA TYR A 266 1.19 9.67 4.18
C TYR A 266 0.81 11.15 4.22
N VAL A 267 0.16 11.64 5.29
CA VAL A 267 -0.29 13.04 5.36
C VAL A 267 0.89 14.01 5.26
N GLY A 268 1.98 13.80 6.01
CA GLY A 268 3.16 14.67 5.94
C GLY A 268 3.81 14.72 4.55
N ILE A 269 4.04 13.55 3.95
CA ILE A 269 4.66 13.44 2.62
C ILE A 269 3.72 14.00 1.54
N MET A 270 2.42 13.71 1.59
CA MET A 270 1.42 14.19 0.62
C MET A 270 1.20 15.70 0.69
N LEU A 271 1.13 16.28 1.88
CA LEU A 271 1.03 17.73 2.05
C LEU A 271 2.26 18.43 1.48
N LEU A 272 3.46 17.86 1.69
CA LEU A 272 4.66 18.42 1.06
C LEU A 272 4.64 18.22 -0.46
N ALA A 273 4.27 17.05 -0.97
CA ALA A 273 4.17 16.79 -2.41
C ALA A 273 3.21 17.77 -3.10
N ALA A 274 2.06 18.07 -2.50
CA ALA A 274 1.10 19.05 -3.02
C ALA A 274 1.64 20.50 -2.98
N ALA A 275 2.26 20.90 -1.86
CA ALA A 275 2.87 22.23 -1.74
C ALA A 275 4.01 22.44 -2.75
N ALA A 276 4.90 21.45 -2.82
CA ALA A 276 6.07 21.40 -3.69
C ALA A 276 5.69 21.32 -5.17
N GLY A 277 4.68 20.52 -5.51
CA GLY A 277 4.19 20.37 -6.88
C GLY A 277 3.65 21.67 -7.47
N SER A 278 2.83 22.41 -6.71
CA SER A 278 2.42 23.77 -7.09
C SER A 278 3.63 24.72 -7.20
N ALA A 279 4.54 24.68 -6.23
CA ALA A 279 5.70 25.57 -6.16
C ALA A 279 6.72 25.38 -7.29
N MET A 280 6.88 24.17 -7.83
CA MET A 280 7.83 23.85 -8.91
C MET A 280 7.16 23.57 -10.27
N GLY A 281 5.85 23.33 -10.29
CA GLY A 281 5.09 23.02 -11.51
C GLY A 281 5.09 21.53 -11.92
N GLU A 282 5.25 20.64 -10.96
CA GLU A 282 5.31 19.17 -11.14
C GLU A 282 4.10 18.52 -10.46
N ASN A 283 3.45 17.53 -11.08
CA ASN A 283 2.38 16.78 -10.41
C ASN A 283 2.89 15.43 -9.89
N TYR A 284 3.54 15.47 -8.72
CA TYR A 284 4.08 14.28 -8.05
C TYR A 284 3.06 13.16 -7.84
N PHE A 285 1.77 13.46 -7.69
CA PHE A 285 0.74 12.42 -7.56
C PHE A 285 0.52 11.64 -8.85
N ALA A 286 0.74 12.29 -10.01
CA ALA A 286 0.63 11.66 -11.32
C ALA A 286 1.95 11.06 -11.83
N THR A 287 3.10 11.45 -11.27
CA THR A 287 4.44 11.02 -11.73
C THR A 287 5.16 10.07 -10.77
N ASN A 288 4.74 9.95 -9.51
CA ASN A 288 5.26 8.97 -8.55
C ASN A 288 4.18 7.94 -8.18
N ALA A 289 4.45 6.66 -8.47
CA ALA A 289 3.45 5.61 -8.35
C ALA A 289 2.97 5.37 -6.91
N TRP A 290 3.84 5.57 -5.91
CA TRP A 290 3.49 5.41 -4.50
C TRP A 290 2.46 6.45 -4.04
N LEU A 291 2.58 7.71 -4.49
CA LEU A 291 1.55 8.73 -4.29
C LEU A 291 0.27 8.44 -5.09
N HIS A 292 0.40 7.99 -6.35
CA HIS A 292 -0.73 7.70 -7.23
C HIS A 292 -1.68 6.65 -6.62
N TYR A 293 -1.13 5.54 -6.13
CA TYR A 293 -1.93 4.39 -5.67
C TYR A 293 -2.27 4.38 -4.17
N ALA A 294 -2.01 5.44 -3.41
CA ALA A 294 -2.38 5.52 -1.99
C ALA A 294 -3.86 5.17 -1.67
N PRO A 295 -4.85 5.47 -2.55
CA PRO A 295 -6.24 5.02 -2.34
C PRO A 295 -6.41 3.50 -2.36
N TYR A 296 -5.53 2.76 -3.06
CA TYR A 296 -5.59 1.31 -3.12
C TYR A 296 -5.15 0.72 -1.78
N TYR A 297 -4.04 1.20 -1.21
CA TYR A 297 -3.57 0.78 0.11
C TYR A 297 -4.70 0.87 1.15
N LEU A 298 -5.33 2.05 1.26
CA LEU A 298 -6.47 2.27 2.14
C LEU A 298 -7.64 1.31 1.89
N TYR A 299 -8.07 1.15 0.63
CA TYR A 299 -9.25 0.35 0.29
C TYR A 299 -9.05 -1.17 0.51
N TYR A 300 -7.83 -1.66 0.32
CA TYR A 300 -7.51 -3.08 0.41
C TYR A 300 -7.00 -3.52 1.78
N HIS A 301 -6.58 -2.59 2.64
CA HIS A 301 -6.31 -2.85 4.05
C HIS A 301 -7.54 -2.61 4.95
N MET A 302 -8.67 -2.14 4.40
CA MET A 302 -9.95 -2.10 5.12
C MET A 302 -10.66 -3.46 5.11
N MET A 303 -11.13 -3.89 6.28
CA MET A 303 -12.06 -5.02 6.37
C MET A 303 -13.35 -4.76 5.57
N PRO A 304 -13.90 -5.76 4.88
CA PRO A 304 -15.12 -5.64 4.09
C PRO A 304 -16.41 -5.68 4.91
N MET A 305 -16.34 -5.70 6.26
CA MET A 305 -17.53 -5.63 7.12
C MET A 305 -17.24 -4.81 8.39
N PRO A 306 -18.03 -3.76 8.68
CA PRO A 306 -17.81 -2.90 9.82
C PRO A 306 -18.42 -3.49 11.10
N TYR A 307 -17.66 -3.48 12.21
CA TYR A 307 -18.19 -3.85 13.53
C TYR A 307 -18.81 -2.63 14.20
N GLN A 308 -20.02 -2.79 14.73
CA GLN A 308 -20.85 -1.73 15.30
C GLN A 308 -21.09 -0.52 14.37
N GLY A 309 -20.91 -0.70 13.05
CA GLY A 309 -21.05 0.35 12.03
C GLY A 309 -19.75 1.09 11.68
N GLU A 310 -18.62 0.72 12.29
CA GLU A 310 -17.31 1.30 12.02
C GLU A 310 -16.43 0.33 11.24
N TYR A 311 -15.77 0.81 10.17
CA TYR A 311 -14.73 0.05 9.50
C TYR A 311 -13.42 0.16 10.25
N TYR A 312 -12.68 -0.94 10.26
CA TYR A 312 -11.34 -1.05 10.81
C TYR A 312 -10.41 -1.66 9.76
N PHE A 313 -9.12 -1.46 9.98
CA PHE A 313 -8.06 -2.07 9.21
C PHE A 313 -7.92 -3.58 9.50
N SER A 314 -7.39 -4.34 8.55
CA SER A 314 -7.20 -5.79 8.62
C SER A 314 -5.75 -6.25 8.84
N GLN A 315 -4.79 -5.33 8.98
CA GLN A 315 -3.42 -5.60 9.44
C GLN A 315 -3.21 -5.23 10.93
N GLN A 316 -2.02 -5.58 11.42
CA GLN A 316 -1.52 -5.48 12.78
C GLN A 316 -1.01 -4.08 13.18
N ASN A 317 -0.46 -4.00 14.40
CA ASN A 317 0.04 -2.79 15.08
C ASN A 317 -0.91 -1.59 15.13
N THR A 318 -2.21 -1.86 15.29
CA THR A 318 -3.25 -0.85 15.58
C THR A 318 -3.27 -0.52 17.07
N SER A 319 -2.28 0.28 17.53
CA SER A 319 -2.19 0.71 18.94
C SER A 319 -3.35 1.59 19.41
N THR A 320 -4.00 2.23 18.45
CA THR A 320 -5.38 2.71 18.53
C THR A 320 -6.19 1.82 17.62
N VAL A 321 -7.42 1.54 18.03
CA VAL A 321 -8.40 1.01 17.08
C VAL A 321 -8.62 2.15 16.08
N MET A 322 -8.01 2.05 14.89
CA MET A 322 -8.32 2.93 13.77
C MET A 322 -9.68 2.52 13.21
N ALA A 323 -10.70 2.78 14.02
CA ALA A 323 -12.02 3.13 13.54
C ALA A 323 -11.83 4.18 12.46
N PHE A 324 -12.68 4.17 11.44
CA PHE A 324 -12.68 5.18 10.38
C PHE A 324 -13.02 6.63 10.84
N ARG A 325 -12.93 6.91 12.15
CA ARG A 325 -12.98 8.20 12.84
C ARG A 325 -11.79 9.10 12.55
N SER A 326 -10.60 8.58 12.21
CA SER A 326 -9.41 9.43 12.05
C SER A 326 -9.49 10.30 10.79
N SER A 327 -9.36 11.62 10.98
CA SER A 327 -9.42 12.60 9.89
C SER A 327 -8.34 12.38 8.83
N SER A 328 -7.18 11.82 9.22
CA SER A 328 -6.02 11.57 8.37
C SER A 328 -6.35 10.70 7.16
N THR A 329 -7.14 9.64 7.33
CA THR A 329 -7.55 8.76 6.22
C THR A 329 -8.39 9.51 5.17
N SER A 330 -9.31 10.35 5.64
CA SER A 330 -10.09 11.24 4.77
C SER A 330 -9.21 12.32 4.14
N MET A 331 -8.14 12.77 4.82
CA MET A 331 -7.18 13.74 4.27
C MET A 331 -6.35 13.13 3.12
N VAL A 332 -5.82 11.92 3.28
CA VAL A 332 -5.10 11.17 2.23
C VAL A 332 -5.96 11.03 0.97
N MET A 333 -7.22 10.61 1.12
CA MET A 333 -8.16 10.49 0.00
C MET A 333 -8.52 11.85 -0.63
N ASN A 334 -8.80 12.89 0.16
CA ASN A 334 -9.13 14.21 -0.38
C ASN A 334 -7.94 14.88 -1.10
N ILE A 335 -6.72 14.80 -0.55
CA ILE A 335 -5.51 15.29 -1.23
C ILE A 335 -5.34 14.55 -2.55
N THR A 336 -5.40 13.21 -2.53
CA THR A 336 -5.21 12.40 -3.75
C THR A 336 -6.26 12.74 -4.82
N ALA A 337 -7.54 12.83 -4.45
CA ALA A 337 -8.60 13.23 -5.36
C ALA A 337 -8.43 14.64 -5.93
N ALA A 338 -8.01 15.60 -5.11
CA ALA A 338 -7.75 16.97 -5.56
C ALA A 338 -6.54 17.06 -6.52
N MET A 339 -5.48 16.31 -6.26
CA MET A 339 -4.24 16.35 -7.06
C MET A 339 -4.33 15.50 -8.34
N LEU A 340 -5.11 14.41 -8.34
CA LEU A 340 -5.33 13.56 -9.51
C LEU A 340 -6.50 13.97 -10.40
N GLN A 341 -7.37 14.91 -10.00
CA GLN A 341 -8.61 15.23 -10.75
C GLN A 341 -8.44 15.42 -12.27
N GLN A 342 -7.30 16.00 -12.70
CA GLN A 342 -7.00 16.21 -14.12
C GLN A 342 -6.19 15.07 -14.77
N ALA A 343 -5.36 14.36 -14.00
CA ALA A 343 -4.44 13.34 -14.50
C ALA A 343 -5.06 11.94 -14.52
N ASP A 344 -5.81 11.60 -13.46
CA ASP A 344 -6.57 10.36 -13.33
C ASP A 344 -7.96 10.66 -12.72
N PRO A 345 -8.93 11.10 -13.55
CA PRO A 345 -10.30 11.35 -13.11
C PRO A 345 -11.09 10.08 -12.77
N ASN A 346 -10.53 8.87 -12.94
CA ASN A 346 -11.12 7.64 -12.42
C ASN A 346 -10.73 7.48 -10.96
N LEU A 347 -9.43 7.52 -10.66
CA LEU A 347 -8.92 7.36 -9.30
C LEU A 347 -9.28 8.53 -8.39
N ALA A 348 -9.31 9.76 -8.92
CA ALA A 348 -9.83 10.90 -8.17
C ALA A 348 -11.34 10.76 -7.84
N GLY A 349 -12.12 10.20 -8.78
CA GLY A 349 -13.54 9.89 -8.55
C GLY A 349 -13.75 8.79 -7.52
N PHE A 350 -12.88 7.78 -7.50
CA PHE A 350 -12.87 6.71 -6.49
C PHE A 350 -12.55 7.24 -5.10
N ALA A 351 -11.47 8.01 -4.94
CA ALA A 351 -11.10 8.59 -3.65
C ALA A 351 -12.18 9.55 -3.11
N ALA A 352 -12.83 10.34 -3.98
CA ALA A 352 -13.96 11.19 -3.59
C ALA A 352 -15.24 10.38 -3.25
N TRP A 353 -15.50 9.27 -3.94
CA TRP A 353 -16.58 8.32 -3.59
C TRP A 353 -16.33 7.67 -2.22
N PHE A 354 -15.09 7.27 -1.97
CA PHE A 354 -14.69 6.61 -0.73
C PHE A 354 -14.87 7.53 0.49
N CYS A 355 -14.50 8.81 0.39
CA CYS A 355 -14.82 9.81 1.42
C CYS A 355 -16.34 9.95 1.68
N GLU A 356 -17.18 9.83 0.65
CA GLU A 356 -18.65 9.90 0.81
C GLU A 356 -19.24 8.62 1.39
N LYS A 357 -18.73 7.43 1.00
CA LYS A 357 -19.26 6.13 1.43
C LYS A 357 -18.68 5.61 2.74
N SER A 358 -17.58 6.19 3.22
CA SER A 358 -17.17 6.09 4.61
C SER A 358 -18.37 6.40 5.52
N PRO A 359 -18.68 5.59 6.55
CA PRO A 359 -19.93 5.67 7.31
C PRO A 359 -20.06 6.98 8.13
N TYR A 360 -18.99 7.76 8.18
CA TYR A 360 -18.94 9.06 8.83
C TYR A 360 -19.36 10.22 7.90
N GLY A 361 -19.46 10.00 6.59
CA GLY A 361 -19.90 11.02 5.61
C GLY A 361 -19.01 12.26 5.54
N LEU A 362 -17.72 12.11 5.88
CA LEU A 362 -16.79 13.21 6.10
C LEU A 362 -16.18 13.73 4.81
N ASP A 363 -16.94 14.56 4.11
CA ASP A 363 -16.35 15.72 3.46
C ASP A 363 -15.86 16.71 4.55
N VAL A 364 -14.76 16.34 5.20
CA VAL A 364 -13.99 17.17 6.15
C VAL A 364 -14.87 17.85 7.22
N ASN A 365 -15.94 17.18 7.65
CA ASN A 365 -16.99 17.74 8.52
C ASN A 365 -16.77 17.44 10.01
N GLN A 366 -15.88 16.51 10.34
CA GLN A 366 -15.50 16.14 11.72
C GLN A 366 -13.99 15.85 11.77
N TYR A 367 -13.44 16.07 12.96
CA TYR A 367 -12.03 16.28 13.25
C TYR A 367 -11.26 14.97 13.53
N GLU A 368 -10.07 15.15 14.09
CA GLU A 368 -9.20 14.21 14.81
C GLU A 368 -7.99 13.71 14.01
N TYR A 369 -6.88 14.45 14.13
CA TYR A 369 -5.76 13.95 14.94
C TYR A 369 -5.05 15.11 15.67
N TYR A 370 -4.98 15.04 17.01
CA TYR A 370 -4.44 16.05 17.96
C TYR A 370 -5.19 17.39 18.09
N ASP A 371 -6.46 17.33 18.52
CA ASP A 371 -7.32 18.44 19.04
C ASP A 371 -6.57 19.72 19.48
N SER A 372 -6.90 20.91 18.97
CA SER A 372 -8.21 21.55 19.17
C SER A 372 -8.77 22.41 17.99
N HIS A 373 -9.82 21.86 17.34
CA HIS A 373 -11.07 22.50 16.87
C HIS A 373 -11.16 23.75 15.99
N LEU A 374 -10.09 24.43 15.55
CA LEU A 374 -10.28 25.72 14.84
C LEU A 374 -9.71 25.83 13.43
N PHE A 375 -8.78 24.95 13.03
CA PHE A 375 -7.85 25.29 11.95
C PHE A 375 -7.64 24.25 10.85
N ASP A 376 -8.31 23.09 10.93
CA ASP A 376 -8.30 22.07 9.87
C ASP A 376 -9.18 22.44 8.66
N PHE A 377 -10.03 23.46 8.82
CA PHE A 377 -10.72 24.14 7.73
C PHE A 377 -9.78 24.56 6.59
N PHE A 378 -8.50 24.83 6.89
CA PHE A 378 -7.50 25.11 5.86
C PHE A 378 -7.46 24.02 4.78
N TYR A 379 -7.35 22.75 5.20
CA TYR A 379 -7.28 21.61 4.28
C TYR A 379 -8.61 21.40 3.55
N LYS A 380 -9.75 21.64 4.20
CA LYS A 380 -11.07 21.57 3.56
C LYS A 380 -11.19 22.49 2.35
N PHE A 381 -10.74 23.74 2.46
CA PHE A 381 -10.88 24.70 1.35
C PHE A 381 -9.79 24.58 0.29
N VAL A 382 -8.62 24.00 0.61
CA VAL A 382 -7.54 23.71 -0.34
C VAL A 382 -7.78 22.39 -1.10
N PHE A 383 -8.17 21.31 -0.41
CA PHE A 383 -8.27 19.95 -0.96
C PHE A 383 -9.70 19.41 -1.08
N GLY A 384 -10.73 20.13 -0.64
CA GLY A 384 -12.12 19.67 -0.69
C GLY A 384 -12.57 19.21 -2.08
N THR A 385 -13.27 18.07 -2.11
CA THR A 385 -13.61 17.26 -3.28
C THR A 385 -15.09 17.21 -3.66
N ARG A 386 -15.99 17.98 -3.04
CA ARG A 386 -17.45 18.02 -3.37
C ARG A 386 -17.74 18.25 -4.86
N HIS A 387 -16.82 18.89 -5.58
CA HIS A 387 -16.90 19.18 -7.02
C HIS A 387 -16.36 18.05 -7.92
N VAL A 388 -15.71 17.03 -7.35
CA VAL A 388 -15.20 15.86 -8.07
C VAL A 388 -16.34 14.88 -8.31
N ALA A 389 -16.49 14.42 -9.55
CA ALA A 389 -17.47 13.40 -9.90
C ALA A 389 -17.09 12.06 -9.25
N LYS A 390 -17.87 11.64 -8.26
CA LYS A 390 -17.65 10.40 -7.51
C LYS A 390 -17.90 9.19 -8.40
N LYS A 391 -17.08 8.14 -8.23
CA LYS A 391 -17.16 6.87 -8.96
C LYS A 391 -17.03 5.71 -7.99
N SER A 392 -17.91 4.72 -8.07
CA SER A 392 -17.72 3.45 -7.36
C SER A 392 -16.40 2.77 -7.77
N PRO A 393 -15.90 1.78 -7.01
CA PRO A 393 -14.74 1.01 -7.40
C PRO A 393 -14.87 0.42 -8.82
N GLU A 394 -16.05 -0.09 -9.18
CA GLU A 394 -16.38 -0.59 -10.51
C GLU A 394 -16.33 0.51 -11.58
N GLU A 395 -16.96 1.66 -11.32
CA GLU A 395 -16.99 2.80 -12.25
C GLU A 395 -15.61 3.43 -12.47
N ALA A 396 -14.73 3.34 -11.49
CA ALA A 396 -13.34 3.77 -11.56
C ALA A 396 -12.39 2.69 -12.13
N GLY A 397 -12.85 1.45 -12.31
CA GLY A 397 -12.04 0.34 -12.79
C GLY A 397 -10.99 -0.15 -11.78
N ILE A 398 -11.27 -0.01 -10.49
CA ILE A 398 -10.44 -0.58 -9.42
C ILE A 398 -10.48 -2.11 -9.58
N PRO A 399 -9.34 -2.81 -9.62
CA PRO A 399 -9.32 -4.26 -9.78
C PRO A 399 -9.93 -4.97 -8.57
N LEU A 400 -10.14 -6.29 -8.67
CA LEU A 400 -10.49 -7.12 -7.50
C LEU A 400 -9.27 -7.57 -6.71
N SER A 401 -8.08 -7.55 -7.32
CA SER A 401 -6.82 -7.95 -6.67
C SER A 401 -5.68 -7.03 -7.05
N VAL A 402 -4.78 -6.81 -6.10
CA VAL A 402 -3.64 -5.92 -6.22
C VAL A 402 -2.44 -6.47 -5.46
N HIS A 403 -1.24 -6.09 -5.89
CA HIS A 403 -0.02 -6.17 -5.09
C HIS A 403 0.30 -4.77 -4.58
N LEU A 404 0.36 -4.63 -3.27
CA LEU A 404 0.72 -3.42 -2.54
C LEU A 404 1.99 -3.77 -1.80
N GLY A 405 3.13 -3.20 -2.20
CA GLY A 405 4.42 -3.24 -1.49
C GLY A 405 4.81 -4.46 -0.66
N GLN A 406 4.24 -4.58 0.54
CA GLN A 406 4.45 -5.63 1.53
C GLN A 406 3.60 -6.89 1.32
N GLY A 407 2.62 -6.91 0.41
CA GLY A 407 1.69 -8.03 0.24
C GLY A 407 0.74 -7.96 -0.96
N HIS A 408 -0.23 -8.85 -0.94
CA HIS A 408 -1.27 -9.01 -1.95
C HIS A 408 -2.64 -8.97 -1.28
N ALA A 409 -3.57 -8.22 -1.85
CA ALA A 409 -4.96 -8.21 -1.42
C ALA A 409 -5.87 -8.69 -2.55
N MET A 410 -6.86 -9.52 -2.22
CA MET A 410 -7.68 -10.27 -3.18
C MET A 410 -9.14 -10.27 -2.71
N ARG A 411 -10.06 -9.75 -3.53
CA ARG A 411 -11.48 -9.59 -3.18
C ARG A 411 -12.41 -10.44 -4.05
N SER A 412 -13.56 -10.86 -3.53
CA SER A 412 -14.63 -11.45 -4.37
C SER A 412 -15.27 -10.40 -5.28
N ASP A 413 -15.54 -9.24 -4.70
CA ASP A 413 -16.26 -8.10 -5.23
C ASP A 413 -15.95 -6.86 -4.37
N HIS A 414 -16.58 -5.72 -4.69
CA HIS A 414 -16.37 -4.46 -3.97
C HIS A 414 -17.39 -4.19 -2.85
N GLY A 415 -18.26 -5.17 -2.54
CA GLY A 415 -19.25 -5.09 -1.49
C GLY A 415 -18.65 -4.79 -0.12
N ALA A 416 -19.43 -4.06 0.70
CA ALA A 416 -18.97 -3.47 1.95
C ALA A 416 -19.59 -4.11 3.22
N ASN A 417 -20.20 -5.29 3.09
CA ASN A 417 -20.60 -6.14 4.22
C ASN A 417 -20.27 -7.61 3.98
N ASP A 418 -20.40 -8.06 2.73
CA ASP A 418 -20.37 -9.49 2.41
C ASP A 418 -19.05 -9.92 1.77
N ALA A 419 -18.35 -9.04 1.05
CA ALA A 419 -17.23 -9.40 0.18
C ALA A 419 -16.17 -10.24 0.91
N THR A 420 -15.64 -11.23 0.22
CA THR A 420 -14.39 -11.89 0.64
C THR A 420 -13.25 -10.88 0.49
N LEU A 421 -12.40 -10.79 1.50
CA LEU A 421 -11.07 -10.18 1.43
C LEU A 421 -10.05 -11.21 1.94
N VAL A 422 -9.13 -11.62 1.07
CA VAL A 422 -7.94 -12.40 1.41
C VAL A 422 -6.74 -11.47 1.30
N GLN A 423 -5.99 -11.31 2.38
CA GLN A 423 -4.70 -10.62 2.39
C GLN A 423 -3.58 -11.63 2.61
N PHE A 424 -2.54 -11.53 1.79
CA PHE A 424 -1.37 -12.39 1.86
C PHE A 424 -0.10 -11.55 1.90
N TYR A 425 0.58 -11.55 3.03
CA TYR A 425 1.75 -10.72 3.29
C TYR A 425 3.02 -11.38 2.74
N SER A 426 3.74 -10.65 1.88
CA SER A 426 4.90 -11.11 1.13
C SER A 426 6.02 -10.06 1.06
N PRO A 427 6.44 -9.46 2.19
CA PRO A 427 7.34 -8.32 2.17
C PRO A 427 8.74 -8.70 1.70
N LYS A 428 9.24 -8.01 0.67
CA LYS A 428 10.55 -8.30 0.07
C LYS A 428 11.73 -7.96 0.99
N PHE A 429 11.59 -6.89 1.76
CA PHE A 429 12.65 -6.32 2.62
C PHE A 429 12.16 -6.15 4.05
N TRP A 430 13.05 -6.38 5.01
CA TRP A 430 12.82 -5.99 6.41
C TRP A 430 13.21 -4.53 6.64
N TYR A 431 12.32 -3.77 7.27
CA TYR A 431 12.63 -2.41 7.71
C TYR A 431 12.87 -2.39 9.23
N ALA A 432 14.13 -2.25 9.65
CA ALA A 432 14.52 -2.43 11.06
C ALA A 432 14.14 -1.28 12.02
N ASN A 433 13.34 -0.30 11.57
CA ASN A 433 12.88 0.84 12.38
C ASN A 433 11.36 0.94 12.30
N GLY A 434 10.68 1.16 13.43
CA GLY A 434 9.25 1.48 13.45
C GLY A 434 8.32 0.35 13.92
N HIS A 435 7.09 0.36 13.41
CA HIS A 435 5.97 -0.47 13.90
C HIS A 435 5.62 -1.70 13.05
N ASN A 436 6.52 -2.10 12.14
CA ASN A 436 6.42 -3.37 11.41
C ASN A 436 6.30 -4.61 12.33
N GLU A 437 5.64 -5.67 11.87
CA GLU A 437 5.55 -6.96 12.57
C GLU A 437 6.19 -8.09 11.74
N GLU A 438 6.31 -9.28 12.33
CA GLU A 438 6.81 -10.46 11.62
C GLU A 438 5.67 -11.21 10.94
N ASP A 439 5.25 -10.72 9.76
CA ASP A 439 4.11 -11.23 9.01
C ASP A 439 4.50 -11.93 7.68
N MET A 440 5.77 -12.31 7.51
CA MET A 440 6.27 -12.97 6.30
C MET A 440 5.50 -14.26 5.97
N GLY A 441 4.66 -14.21 4.92
CA GLY A 441 3.82 -15.30 4.48
C GLY A 441 2.49 -15.41 5.23
N ALA A 442 2.12 -14.41 6.04
CA ALA A 442 0.88 -14.39 6.81
C ALA A 442 -0.34 -14.25 5.90
N LEU A 443 -1.47 -14.79 6.35
CA LEU A 443 -2.71 -14.88 5.58
C LEU A 443 -3.91 -14.47 6.45
N ASN A 444 -4.55 -13.35 6.13
CA ASN A 444 -5.78 -12.91 6.79
C ASN A 444 -6.97 -13.10 5.84
N ILE A 445 -8.12 -13.50 6.39
CA ILE A 445 -9.32 -13.84 5.61
C ILE A 445 -10.56 -13.27 6.31
N HIS A 446 -11.32 -12.47 5.58
CA HIS A 446 -12.63 -11.97 5.97
C HIS A 446 -13.67 -12.37 4.91
N ARG A 447 -14.84 -12.87 5.33
CA ARG A 447 -16.01 -13.15 4.49
C ARG A 447 -17.24 -13.20 5.42
N PHE A 448 -18.15 -12.24 5.28
CA PHE A 448 -19.22 -11.96 6.27
C PHE A 448 -18.68 -11.70 7.70
N GLY A 449 -17.49 -11.10 7.79
CA GLY A 449 -16.72 -10.88 9.02
C GLY A 449 -15.36 -11.59 9.02
N SER A 450 -14.55 -11.30 10.02
CA SER A 450 -13.24 -11.94 10.23
C SER A 450 -13.36 -13.46 10.41
N LEU A 451 -12.44 -14.22 9.81
CA LEU A 451 -12.37 -15.68 9.88
C LEU A 451 -10.96 -16.18 10.20
N ALA A 452 -9.94 -15.58 9.59
CA ALA A 452 -8.53 -15.75 9.92
C ALA A 452 -7.91 -14.36 10.14
N VAL A 453 -7.29 -14.16 11.30
CA VAL A 453 -6.76 -12.86 11.77
C VAL A 453 -5.37 -13.05 12.36
N SER A 454 -4.64 -11.98 12.64
CA SER A 454 -3.47 -12.07 13.51
C SER A 454 -3.90 -12.25 14.98
N ALA A 455 -3.05 -12.90 15.77
CA ALA A 455 -3.41 -13.37 17.10
C ALA A 455 -3.64 -12.25 18.10
N ALA A 456 -2.70 -11.30 18.20
CA ALA A 456 -2.66 -10.27 19.25
C ALA A 456 -2.08 -8.94 18.73
N ASN A 457 -2.24 -7.87 19.54
CA ASN A 457 -1.66 -6.54 19.28
C ASN A 457 -0.38 -6.32 20.10
N THR A 458 0.67 -5.78 19.45
CA THR A 458 2.01 -5.63 20.03
C THR A 458 2.29 -4.27 20.72
N LYS A 459 1.45 -3.24 20.54
CA LYS A 459 1.72 -1.88 21.07
C LYS A 459 0.48 -1.19 21.65
N ASN A 460 0.60 -0.69 22.89
CA ASN A 460 -0.34 0.18 23.65
C ASN A 460 -1.81 -0.29 23.77
N ALA A 461 -2.40 -0.09 24.96
CA ALA A 461 -3.82 -0.38 25.21
C ALA A 461 -4.69 0.84 24.83
N GLY A 462 -5.00 0.98 23.54
CA GLY A 462 -6.07 1.85 23.05
C GLY A 462 -7.42 1.11 23.01
N ASP A 463 -8.51 1.84 23.20
CA ASP A 463 -9.90 1.46 22.84
C ASP A 463 -10.39 0.07 23.28
N GLY A 464 -9.87 -0.44 24.40
CA GLY A 464 -10.27 -1.75 24.93
C GLY A 464 -9.66 -2.95 24.20
N ILE A 465 -8.55 -2.78 23.48
CA ILE A 465 -7.68 -3.89 23.08
C ILE A 465 -6.69 -4.21 24.22
N PRO A 466 -6.53 -5.47 24.65
CA PRO A 466 -5.48 -5.86 25.59
C PRO A 466 -4.09 -5.62 25.01
N ARG A 467 -3.23 -4.92 25.77
CA ARG A 467 -1.80 -4.83 25.45
C ARG A 467 -1.08 -6.09 25.90
N VAL A 468 -0.36 -6.72 24.98
CA VAL A 468 0.67 -7.72 25.30
C VAL A 468 1.90 -7.01 25.90
N GLN A 469 2.40 -7.48 27.05
CA GLN A 469 3.54 -6.85 27.75
C GLN A 469 4.95 -7.29 27.26
N SER A 470 5.04 -8.23 26.32
CA SER A 470 6.32 -8.75 25.79
C SER A 470 6.79 -8.03 24.53
N ASP A 471 8.08 -8.14 24.21
CA ASP A 471 8.74 -7.72 22.96
C ASP A 471 8.32 -8.56 21.72
N GLY A 472 7.08 -9.08 21.72
CA GLY A 472 6.61 -10.19 20.89
C GLY A 472 6.11 -9.79 19.51
N LYS A 473 6.91 -9.06 18.73
CA LYS A 473 6.68 -8.91 17.27
C LYS A 473 7.08 -10.21 16.58
N GLY A 474 6.15 -11.15 16.42
CA GLY A 474 6.51 -12.56 16.18
C GLY A 474 5.68 -13.35 15.19
N LEU A 475 6.36 -14.17 14.37
CA LEU A 475 5.73 -15.07 13.39
C LEU A 475 4.56 -15.93 13.94
N ALA A 476 4.57 -16.36 15.21
CA ALA A 476 3.51 -17.20 15.81
C ALA A 476 2.31 -16.39 16.35
N LEU A 477 2.26 -15.08 16.11
CA LEU A 477 1.04 -14.29 16.15
C LEU A 477 0.39 -14.17 14.77
N ASN A 478 0.96 -14.80 13.74
CA ASN A 478 0.51 -14.69 12.37
C ASN A 478 0.21 -16.05 11.75
N ASN A 479 -0.69 -16.05 10.76
CA ASN A 479 -1.13 -17.26 10.06
C ASN A 479 -0.06 -17.76 9.08
N VAL A 480 1.09 -18.23 9.57
CA VAL A 480 2.28 -18.62 8.80
C VAL A 480 2.59 -20.12 8.92
N LEU A 481 3.84 -20.52 8.62
CA LEU A 481 4.43 -21.79 9.04
C LEU A 481 5.32 -21.54 10.27
N GLY A 482 5.15 -22.32 11.34
CA GLY A 482 6.00 -22.24 12.52
C GLY A 482 6.85 -23.51 12.72
N LEU A 483 7.90 -23.39 13.54
CA LEU A 483 8.77 -24.51 13.92
C LEU A 483 8.67 -24.79 15.43
N ALA A 484 8.72 -26.06 15.81
CA ALA A 484 8.58 -26.48 17.20
C ALA A 484 9.77 -25.99 18.05
N GLY A 485 9.48 -25.27 19.12
CA GLY A 485 10.48 -24.63 19.99
C GLY A 485 10.63 -23.12 19.76
N ASP A 486 9.93 -22.54 18.78
CA ASP A 486 9.79 -21.09 18.65
C ASP A 486 8.90 -20.55 19.79
N ARG A 487 9.54 -20.19 20.92
CA ARG A 487 8.90 -19.84 22.21
C ARG A 487 8.65 -18.36 22.43
N ALA A 488 9.47 -17.53 21.81
CA ALA A 488 9.33 -16.09 21.80
C ALA A 488 9.84 -15.68 20.43
N LEU A 489 8.92 -15.32 19.55
CA LEU A 489 9.27 -14.72 18.27
C LEU A 489 9.32 -13.22 18.54
N SER A 490 10.49 -12.80 19.03
CA SER A 490 11.07 -11.54 18.61
C SER A 490 12.01 -11.85 17.44
N PRO A 491 12.54 -10.83 16.74
CA PRO A 491 13.46 -11.04 15.64
C PRO A 491 14.68 -11.89 16.00
N GLU A 492 14.65 -13.15 15.57
CA GLU A 492 15.85 -13.97 15.39
C GLU A 492 16.68 -13.54 14.16
N MET A 493 16.26 -12.45 13.51
CA MET A 493 17.16 -11.48 12.90
C MET A 493 18.05 -10.91 14.01
N GLY A 494 19.16 -11.61 14.32
CA GLY A 494 20.13 -11.14 15.30
C GLY A 494 20.48 -9.69 15.03
N THR A 495 20.40 -8.85 16.07
CA THR A 495 20.45 -7.39 15.95
C THR A 495 21.64 -6.94 15.10
N ILE A 496 21.35 -6.50 13.87
CA ILE A 496 22.28 -5.70 13.08
C ILE A 496 22.26 -4.31 13.74
N ASN A 497 23.00 -4.20 14.84
CA ASN A 497 23.48 -2.95 15.36
C ASN A 497 24.79 -2.63 14.64
N ASP A 498 24.69 -2.31 13.35
CA ASP A 498 25.82 -1.80 12.55
C ASP A 498 26.10 -0.33 12.83
N GLY A 499 25.18 0.37 13.50
CA GLY A 499 25.37 1.74 13.98
C GLY A 499 25.45 2.75 12.85
N HIS A 500 24.93 2.40 11.67
CA HIS A 500 24.97 3.25 10.49
C HIS A 500 23.62 3.85 10.12
N ASP A 501 23.76 5.03 9.55
CA ASP A 501 22.78 5.98 9.07
C ASP A 501 21.88 5.44 7.93
N THR A 502 20.99 6.29 7.42
CA THR A 502 20.00 6.05 6.34
C THR A 502 20.46 5.02 5.32
N PRO A 503 19.62 4.05 4.93
CA PRO A 503 20.01 3.07 3.93
C PRO A 503 20.24 3.71 2.55
N THR A 504 21.48 4.14 2.32
CA THR A 504 22.14 4.09 1.00
C THR A 504 22.02 2.67 0.41
N ASP A 505 21.92 1.68 1.29
CA ASP A 505 22.01 0.25 1.04
C ASP A 505 20.72 -0.37 0.49
N PHE A 506 19.64 0.39 0.28
CA PHE A 506 18.58 -0.05 -0.64
C PHE A 506 19.10 -0.23 -2.08
N VAL A 507 20.30 0.28 -2.39
CA VAL A 507 21.03 0.00 -3.62
C VAL A 507 21.82 -1.32 -3.55
N GLU A 508 22.30 -1.76 -2.37
CA GLU A 508 23.00 -3.05 -2.22
C GLU A 508 22.04 -4.24 -1.99
N GLY A 509 20.85 -4.01 -1.43
CA GLY A 509 19.67 -4.89 -1.53
C GLY A 509 19.77 -6.33 -0.99
N ALA A 510 20.93 -6.79 -0.54
CA ALA A 510 21.17 -8.19 -0.19
C ALA A 510 20.93 -8.50 1.30
N ASN A 511 21.30 -7.57 2.20
CA ASN A 511 21.40 -7.80 3.64
C ASN A 511 20.05 -7.74 4.37
N THR A 512 19.09 -6.93 3.89
CA THR A 512 17.74 -6.78 4.48
C THR A 512 16.65 -7.53 3.71
N HIS A 513 16.99 -8.20 2.61
CA HIS A 513 16.03 -8.92 1.77
C HIS A 513 15.61 -10.24 2.43
N ILE A 514 14.35 -10.32 2.86
CA ILE A 514 13.76 -11.43 3.63
C ILE A 514 12.90 -12.39 2.80
N GLY A 515 12.41 -11.97 1.64
CA GLY A 515 11.59 -12.83 0.78
C GLY A 515 11.46 -12.36 -0.66
N THR A 516 10.89 -13.23 -1.51
CA THR A 516 10.69 -12.97 -2.94
C THR A 516 9.38 -13.57 -3.39
N VAL A 517 8.55 -12.78 -4.09
CA VAL A 517 7.42 -13.29 -4.87
C VAL A 517 7.99 -13.96 -6.14
N GLU A 518 7.96 -15.29 -6.19
CA GLU A 518 8.53 -16.08 -7.30
C GLU A 518 7.57 -16.26 -8.49
N ALA A 519 6.28 -15.99 -8.28
CA ALA A 519 5.22 -15.92 -9.30
C ALA A 519 3.99 -15.20 -8.72
N ARG A 520 3.27 -14.43 -9.55
CA ARG A 520 1.92 -13.92 -9.22
C ARG A 520 1.03 -13.83 -10.45
N GLU A 521 -0.24 -14.16 -10.32
CA GLU A 521 -1.24 -14.03 -11.38
C GLU A 521 -2.59 -13.63 -10.78
N TYR A 522 -3.30 -12.71 -11.44
CA TYR A 522 -4.65 -12.30 -11.08
C TYR A 522 -5.56 -12.48 -12.29
N VAL A 523 -6.57 -13.33 -12.17
CA VAL A 523 -7.53 -13.61 -13.25
C VAL A 523 -8.93 -13.27 -12.74
N PRO A 524 -9.43 -12.05 -13.03
CA PRO A 524 -10.73 -11.56 -12.57
C PRO A 524 -11.86 -12.55 -12.81
N GLY A 525 -12.70 -12.76 -11.79
CA GLY A 525 -13.83 -13.70 -11.85
C GLY A 525 -13.46 -15.20 -11.86
N LEU A 526 -12.17 -15.56 -11.87
CA LEU A 526 -11.72 -16.96 -11.85
C LEU A 526 -10.86 -17.28 -10.63
N HIS A 527 -9.62 -16.79 -10.60
CA HIS A 527 -8.67 -17.13 -9.55
C HIS A 527 -7.56 -16.08 -9.41
N ASP A 528 -6.94 -16.06 -8.23
CA ASP A 528 -5.66 -15.42 -8.01
C ASP A 528 -4.65 -16.47 -7.55
N TYR A 529 -3.37 -16.25 -7.86
CA TYR A 529 -2.27 -17.11 -7.50
C TYR A 529 -1.07 -16.27 -7.08
N VAL A 530 -0.42 -16.62 -5.97
CA VAL A 530 0.85 -16.06 -5.52
C VAL A 530 1.74 -17.17 -5.03
N ASN A 531 3.04 -17.11 -5.33
CA ASN A 531 4.06 -17.99 -4.77
C ASN A 531 5.17 -17.16 -4.15
N TYR A 532 5.44 -17.39 -2.87
CA TYR A 532 6.32 -16.56 -2.06
C TYR A 532 7.36 -17.42 -1.34
N ASN A 533 8.62 -17.06 -1.51
CA ASN A 533 9.77 -17.68 -0.86
C ASN A 533 10.31 -16.74 0.21
N TYR A 534 10.19 -17.15 1.47
CA TYR A 534 10.59 -16.39 2.65
C TYR A 534 11.57 -17.17 3.52
N THR A 535 12.28 -18.14 2.93
CA THR A 535 13.31 -18.96 3.60
C THR A 535 14.30 -18.12 4.43
N ARG A 536 14.60 -16.89 4.00
CA ARG A 536 15.55 -16.00 4.69
C ARG A 536 15.03 -15.46 6.03
N SER A 537 13.71 -15.37 6.25
CA SER A 537 13.15 -14.92 7.55
C SER A 537 13.49 -15.88 8.69
N TYR A 538 13.70 -17.18 8.39
CA TYR A 538 14.13 -18.20 9.36
C TYR A 538 15.65 -18.11 9.63
N LYS A 539 16.11 -16.93 10.07
CA LYS A 539 17.49 -16.61 10.46
C LYS A 539 18.49 -16.91 9.34
N GLY A 540 18.30 -16.27 8.18
CA GLY A 540 19.13 -16.43 7.00
C GLY A 540 19.16 -17.86 6.43
N GLY A 541 18.16 -18.68 6.76
CA GLY A 541 18.07 -20.09 6.38
C GLY A 541 18.68 -21.09 7.37
N SER A 542 19.10 -20.65 8.56
CA SER A 542 19.74 -21.52 9.56
C SER A 542 18.76 -22.34 10.42
N LYS A 543 17.50 -21.89 10.55
CA LYS A 543 16.41 -22.66 11.18
C LYS A 543 15.63 -23.53 10.18
N ALA A 544 15.47 -23.04 8.95
CA ALA A 544 14.87 -23.77 7.85
C ALA A 544 15.65 -23.51 6.56
N SER A 545 16.06 -24.57 5.85
CA SER A 545 16.73 -24.45 4.55
C SER A 545 15.77 -24.18 3.39
N LEU A 546 14.46 -24.26 3.66
CA LEU A 546 13.37 -23.89 2.76
C LEU A 546 12.18 -23.41 3.59
N ALA A 547 11.57 -22.30 3.18
CA ALA A 547 10.20 -21.93 3.49
C ALA A 547 9.57 -21.24 2.27
N ARG A 548 8.58 -21.89 1.66
CA ARG A 548 7.78 -21.38 0.54
C ARG A 548 6.30 -21.60 0.81
N ARG A 549 5.50 -20.62 0.41
CA ARG A 549 4.03 -20.65 0.47
C ARG A 549 3.46 -20.22 -0.88
N ALA A 550 2.64 -21.09 -1.45
CA ALA A 550 1.80 -20.77 -2.60
C ALA A 550 0.34 -20.64 -2.13
N VAL A 551 -0.31 -19.53 -2.48
CA VAL A 551 -1.71 -19.25 -2.18
C VAL A 551 -2.47 -19.18 -3.49
N VAL A 552 -3.61 -19.87 -3.56
CA VAL A 552 -4.59 -19.75 -4.64
C VAL A 552 -5.93 -19.38 -4.04
N TYR A 553 -6.49 -18.23 -4.43
CA TYR A 553 -7.87 -17.87 -4.11
C TYR A 553 -8.75 -18.16 -5.33
N LEU A 554 -9.75 -19.03 -5.17
CA LEU A 554 -10.73 -19.38 -6.18
C LEU A 554 -12.05 -18.67 -5.89
N ARG A 555 -12.41 -17.74 -6.77
CA ARG A 555 -13.70 -17.06 -6.72
C ARG A 555 -14.83 -18.03 -7.07
N GLY A 556 -16.01 -17.75 -6.53
CA GLY A 556 -17.21 -18.55 -6.72
C GLY A 556 -18.44 -17.88 -6.12
N PRO A 557 -19.63 -18.49 -6.27
CA PRO A 557 -20.81 -18.03 -5.54
C PRO A 557 -20.64 -18.24 -4.03
N VAL A 558 -21.52 -17.60 -3.24
CA VAL A 558 -21.59 -17.76 -1.78
C VAL A 558 -21.54 -19.23 -1.39
N ASN A 559 -20.77 -19.57 -0.36
CA ASN A 559 -20.48 -20.94 0.13
C ASN A 559 -19.58 -21.79 -0.77
N HIS A 560 -19.16 -21.29 -1.93
CA HIS A 560 -18.35 -22.02 -2.92
C HIS A 560 -17.08 -21.26 -3.33
N GLU A 561 -16.54 -20.44 -2.42
CA GLU A 561 -15.23 -19.81 -2.54
C GLU A 561 -14.18 -20.58 -1.75
N PHE A 562 -12.94 -20.61 -2.24
CA PHE A 562 -11.88 -21.43 -1.66
C PHE A 562 -10.53 -20.71 -1.65
N VAL A 563 -9.83 -20.75 -0.53
CA VAL A 563 -8.40 -20.43 -0.44
C VAL A 563 -7.62 -21.74 -0.27
N VAL A 564 -6.76 -22.06 -1.23
CA VAL A 564 -5.89 -23.25 -1.21
C VAL A 564 -4.48 -22.79 -0.93
N VAL A 565 -3.87 -23.31 0.13
CA VAL A 565 -2.51 -22.97 0.55
C VAL A 565 -1.63 -24.21 0.45
N MET A 566 -0.51 -24.08 -0.26
CA MET A 566 0.49 -25.12 -0.44
C MET A 566 1.83 -24.63 0.12
N ASP A 567 2.26 -25.31 1.17
CA ASP A 567 3.40 -24.94 2.00
C ASP A 567 4.51 -25.98 1.92
N ARG A 568 5.75 -25.51 1.75
CA ARG A 568 6.96 -26.34 1.68
C ARG A 568 7.99 -25.80 2.66
N VAL A 569 8.36 -26.61 3.64
CA VAL A 569 9.28 -26.21 4.71
C VAL A 569 10.26 -27.33 5.06
N GLN A 570 11.56 -27.03 4.96
CA GLN A 570 12.63 -27.97 5.32
C GLN A 570 13.34 -27.47 6.58
N SER A 571 13.14 -28.18 7.68
CA SER A 571 13.83 -27.96 8.96
C SER A 571 14.04 -29.30 9.67
N ALA A 572 15.02 -29.34 10.60
CA ALA A 572 15.18 -30.45 11.55
C ALA A 572 14.11 -30.44 12.66
N GLN A 573 13.50 -29.28 12.93
CA GLN A 573 12.38 -29.16 13.86
C GLN A 573 11.10 -29.78 13.27
N GLU A 574 10.17 -30.18 14.15
CA GLU A 574 8.78 -30.39 13.76
C GLU A 574 8.19 -29.06 13.27
N LYS A 575 7.32 -29.10 12.26
CA LYS A 575 6.72 -27.92 11.63
C LYS A 575 5.23 -27.91 11.94
N TYR A 576 4.63 -26.73 11.90
CA TYR A 576 3.19 -26.60 12.00
C TYR A 576 2.65 -25.51 11.08
N PHE A 577 1.52 -25.81 10.44
CA PHE A 577 0.63 -24.78 9.89
C PHE A 577 -0.19 -24.23 11.05
N VAL A 578 -0.23 -22.90 11.20
CA VAL A 578 -1.02 -22.20 12.23
C VAL A 578 -2.13 -21.38 11.60
N LEU A 579 -3.30 -21.39 12.25
CA LEU A 579 -4.43 -20.51 11.93
C LEU A 579 -5.03 -19.97 13.22
N HIS A 580 -5.05 -18.65 13.35
CA HIS A 580 -5.64 -17.91 14.44
C HIS A 580 -7.04 -17.41 14.04
N THR A 581 -8.02 -17.61 14.92
CA THR A 581 -9.44 -17.45 14.62
C THR A 581 -10.15 -16.64 15.70
N VAL A 582 -11.09 -15.79 15.29
CA VAL A 582 -11.93 -14.93 16.15
C VAL A 582 -13.01 -15.69 16.96
N GLY A 583 -13.00 -17.02 16.90
CA GLY A 583 -13.94 -17.88 17.60
C GLY A 583 -13.52 -19.35 17.54
N ASP A 584 -14.23 -20.20 18.26
CA ASP A 584 -13.87 -21.61 18.45
C ASP A 584 -13.76 -22.40 17.12
N VAL A 585 -12.78 -23.30 17.10
CA VAL A 585 -12.52 -24.25 16.03
C VAL A 585 -13.19 -25.58 16.38
N ALA A 586 -14.36 -25.83 15.80
CA ALA A 586 -15.08 -27.09 15.95
C ALA A 586 -14.50 -28.19 15.04
N ALA A 587 -14.36 -29.41 15.56
CA ALA A 587 -14.05 -30.56 14.73
C ALA A 587 -15.30 -30.97 13.92
N VAL A 588 -15.17 -31.15 12.61
CA VAL A 588 -16.25 -31.70 11.77
C VAL A 588 -16.25 -33.24 11.83
N GLU A 589 -15.05 -33.81 11.95
CA GLU A 589 -14.80 -35.24 12.06
C GLU A 589 -14.00 -35.53 13.34
N GLY A 590 -14.34 -36.61 14.03
CA GLY A 590 -13.72 -36.96 15.31
C GLY A 590 -14.19 -36.07 16.46
N SER A 591 -13.36 -35.91 17.49
CA SER A 591 -13.65 -35.07 18.65
C SER A 591 -12.37 -34.46 19.23
N TRP A 592 -12.52 -33.33 19.92
CA TRP A 592 -11.45 -32.73 20.71
C TRP A 592 -11.32 -33.45 22.06
N GLN A 593 -10.09 -33.81 22.43
CA GLN A 593 -9.74 -34.29 23.77
C GLN A 593 -8.98 -33.19 24.50
N SER A 594 -9.36 -32.85 25.73
CA SER A 594 -8.61 -31.86 26.51
C SER A 594 -7.25 -32.43 26.92
N ALA A 595 -6.20 -31.65 26.69
CA ALA A 595 -4.81 -31.95 27.06
C ALA A 595 -4.28 -30.98 28.14
N GLY A 596 -5.06 -29.96 28.50
CA GLY A 596 -4.79 -28.96 29.52
C GLY A 596 -5.86 -27.87 29.51
N SER A 597 -5.75 -26.90 30.41
CA SER A 597 -6.59 -25.70 30.35
C SER A 597 -6.24 -24.90 29.09
N GLY A 598 -7.25 -24.60 28.26
CA GLY A 598 -7.03 -23.89 27.00
C GLY A 598 -6.28 -24.69 25.93
N HIS A 599 -6.13 -26.02 26.08
CA HIS A 599 -5.44 -26.88 25.11
C HIS A 599 -6.21 -28.18 24.87
N TRP A 600 -6.46 -28.48 23.59
CA TRP A 600 -7.06 -29.71 23.12
C TRP A 600 -6.23 -30.35 22.01
N THR A 601 -6.32 -31.68 21.90
CA THR A 601 -5.75 -32.48 20.79
C THR A 601 -6.85 -33.21 20.04
N GLY A 602 -6.60 -33.51 18.77
CA GLY A 602 -7.56 -34.19 17.90
C GLY A 602 -6.90 -34.91 16.73
N SER A 603 -7.68 -35.73 16.03
CA SER A 603 -7.27 -36.54 14.88
C SER A 603 -8.10 -36.31 13.62
N GLY A 604 -9.09 -35.42 13.68
CA GLY A 604 -9.88 -34.99 12.52
C GLY A 604 -9.03 -34.26 11.47
N ARG A 605 -9.56 -34.14 10.25
CA ARG A 605 -8.89 -33.42 9.16
C ARG A 605 -9.62 -32.17 8.70
N THR A 606 -10.90 -32.07 9.03
CA THR A 606 -11.80 -30.98 8.64
C THR A 606 -12.29 -30.27 9.90
N PHE A 607 -12.15 -28.95 9.92
CA PHE A 607 -12.47 -28.08 11.04
C PHE A 607 -13.40 -26.96 10.58
N LYS A 608 -14.25 -26.49 11.49
CA LYS A 608 -15.20 -25.43 11.23
C LYS A 608 -14.94 -24.25 12.16
N VAL A 609 -14.82 -23.07 11.57
CA VAL A 609 -14.78 -21.77 12.27
C VAL A 609 -16.09 -21.06 11.96
N THR A 610 -16.68 -20.39 12.94
CA THR A 610 -17.91 -19.60 12.75
C THR A 610 -17.78 -18.31 13.54
N ASN A 611 -17.82 -17.16 12.87
CA ASN A 611 -17.88 -15.86 13.52
C ASN A 611 -19.35 -15.44 13.69
N ARG A 612 -19.70 -15.01 14.91
CA ARG A 612 -21.03 -14.54 15.33
C ARG A 612 -20.96 -13.31 16.25
N ILE A 613 -19.81 -12.61 16.26
CA ILE A 613 -19.58 -11.36 16.99
C ILE A 613 -20.23 -10.20 16.19
N ASP A 614 -20.95 -9.30 16.86
CA ASP A 614 -21.87 -8.33 16.23
C ASP A 614 -22.78 -8.99 15.14
N LYS A 615 -22.87 -8.42 13.94
CA LYS A 615 -23.70 -8.93 12.83
C LYS A 615 -22.97 -9.96 11.97
N SER A 616 -21.80 -10.42 12.39
CA SER A 616 -21.04 -11.41 11.62
C SER A 616 -21.78 -12.73 11.49
N HIS A 617 -21.53 -13.34 10.34
CA HIS A 617 -22.09 -14.63 9.97
C HIS A 617 -21.13 -15.37 9.04
N GLY A 618 -19.82 -15.09 9.15
CA GLY A 618 -18.81 -15.85 8.42
C GLY A 618 -18.74 -17.28 8.93
N GLN A 619 -18.64 -18.24 8.00
CA GLN A 619 -18.23 -19.61 8.28
C GLN A 619 -17.08 -20.01 7.37
N MET A 620 -16.13 -20.76 7.92
CA MET A 620 -15.04 -21.37 7.19
C MET A 620 -14.93 -22.85 7.52
N TYR A 621 -14.77 -23.68 6.50
CA TYR A 621 -14.29 -25.06 6.66
C TYR A 621 -12.83 -25.15 6.24
N LEU A 622 -11.94 -25.44 7.19
CA LEU A 622 -10.53 -25.76 6.89
C LEU A 622 -10.35 -27.27 6.80
N THR A 623 -9.80 -27.74 5.68
CA THR A 623 -9.46 -29.15 5.45
C THR A 623 -7.95 -29.31 5.27
N SER A 624 -7.34 -30.19 6.07
CA SER A 624 -5.95 -30.62 5.92
C SER A 624 -5.87 -31.76 4.90
N VAL A 625 -5.41 -31.47 3.68
CA VAL A 625 -5.24 -32.45 2.60
C VAL A 625 -3.88 -33.15 2.71
N LEU A 626 -2.83 -32.38 2.99
CA LEU A 626 -1.51 -32.88 3.40
C LEU A 626 -1.05 -32.13 4.66
N PRO A 627 -0.34 -32.80 5.58
CA PRO A 627 -0.08 -34.24 5.59
C PRO A 627 -1.36 -35.03 5.95
N THR A 628 -1.52 -36.22 5.36
CA THR A 628 -2.75 -37.05 5.54
C THR A 628 -2.92 -37.58 6.96
N GLN A 629 -1.83 -37.61 7.73
CA GLN A 629 -1.80 -37.85 9.17
C GLN A 629 -1.00 -36.70 9.80
N ALA A 630 -1.63 -35.98 10.73
CA ALA A 630 -1.05 -34.85 11.45
C ALA A 630 -1.44 -34.95 12.93
N ALA A 631 -0.60 -34.43 13.81
CA ALA A 631 -1.03 -34.12 15.18
C ALA A 631 -1.76 -32.78 15.13
N VAL A 632 -3.04 -32.76 15.53
CA VAL A 632 -3.82 -31.52 15.51
C VAL A 632 -4.04 -31.03 16.94
N HIS A 633 -3.72 -29.76 17.15
CA HIS A 633 -3.87 -29.08 18.43
C HIS A 633 -4.78 -27.87 18.24
N LYS A 634 -5.62 -27.61 19.24
CA LYS A 634 -6.39 -26.37 19.37
C LYS A 634 -5.99 -25.70 20.68
N PHE A 635 -5.82 -24.39 20.65
CA PHE A 635 -5.60 -23.52 21.79
C PHE A 635 -6.67 -22.43 21.80
N GLY A 636 -6.97 -21.84 22.96
CA GLY A 636 -7.89 -20.71 23.04
C GLY A 636 -8.94 -20.77 24.15
N GLY A 637 -9.89 -19.84 24.05
CA GLY A 637 -10.99 -19.65 24.98
C GLY A 637 -10.61 -18.76 26.17
N SER A 638 -11.62 -18.39 26.97
CA SER A 638 -11.51 -17.32 27.98
C SER A 638 -10.29 -17.45 28.92
N GLY A 639 -9.35 -16.51 28.83
CA GLY A 639 -8.10 -16.46 29.59
C GLY A 639 -6.96 -17.35 29.07
N TYR A 640 -7.14 -17.91 27.88
CA TYR A 640 -6.26 -18.84 27.16
C TYR A 640 -6.19 -18.57 25.65
N GLU A 641 -6.69 -17.41 25.19
CA GLU A 641 -6.77 -16.98 23.79
C GLU A 641 -5.41 -17.03 23.09
N TRP A 642 -4.36 -16.73 23.87
CA TRP A 642 -2.96 -16.79 23.47
C TRP A 642 -2.24 -17.82 24.34
N VAL A 643 -2.25 -19.08 23.90
CA VAL A 643 -1.58 -20.22 24.55
C VAL A 643 -0.87 -21.08 23.51
N TRP A 644 0.31 -21.59 23.87
CA TRP A 644 1.19 -22.37 23.01
C TRP A 644 1.20 -23.85 23.38
N ALA A 645 1.66 -24.68 22.44
CA ALA A 645 1.73 -26.14 22.59
C ALA A 645 2.60 -26.66 23.74
N ASP A 646 3.45 -25.82 24.33
CA ASP A 646 4.28 -26.15 25.49
C ASP A 646 3.75 -25.57 26.82
N GLY A 647 2.54 -25.00 26.81
CA GLY A 647 1.89 -24.43 27.99
C GLY A 647 2.32 -23.00 28.33
N SER A 648 3.22 -22.38 27.56
CA SER A 648 3.45 -20.94 27.63
C SER A 648 2.22 -20.15 27.14
N ARG A 649 2.05 -18.92 27.61
CA ARG A 649 0.93 -18.03 27.28
C ARG A 649 1.36 -16.56 27.33
N LEU A 650 0.64 -15.69 26.61
CA LEU A 650 0.78 -14.24 26.77
C LEU A 650 -0.18 -13.78 27.86
N ASP A 651 0.35 -13.47 29.03
CA ASP A 651 -0.44 -12.93 30.13
C ASP A 651 -1.00 -11.54 29.75
N TYR A 652 -2.31 -11.40 29.87
CA TYR A 652 -3.03 -10.15 29.75
C TYR A 652 -4.14 -10.09 30.82
N SER A 653 -4.74 -8.90 31.03
CA SER A 653 -5.85 -8.77 31.97
C SER A 653 -7.16 -9.19 31.31
N ALA A 654 -7.81 -10.26 31.80
CA ALA A 654 -9.10 -10.74 31.29
C ALA A 654 -10.18 -9.63 31.22
N SER A 655 -10.16 -8.66 32.16
CA SER A 655 -11.07 -7.50 32.16
C SER A 655 -10.83 -6.49 31.02
N SER A 656 -9.77 -6.67 30.23
CA SER A 656 -9.42 -5.82 29.08
C SER A 656 -9.80 -6.44 27.74
N PHE A 657 -10.20 -7.72 27.69
CA PHE A 657 -10.63 -8.35 26.43
C PHE A 657 -12.10 -8.00 26.16
N THR A 658 -12.31 -7.03 25.28
CA THR A 658 -13.64 -6.56 24.88
C THR A 658 -14.22 -7.37 23.72
N GLU A 659 -15.50 -7.19 23.42
CA GLU A 659 -16.14 -7.75 22.21
C GLU A 659 -15.40 -7.32 20.93
N LEU A 660 -14.89 -6.08 20.89
CA LEU A 660 -14.06 -5.55 19.81
C LEU A 660 -12.71 -6.26 19.71
N ALA A 661 -12.08 -6.61 20.84
CA ALA A 661 -10.89 -7.46 20.83
C ALA A 661 -11.20 -8.85 20.26
N GLY A 662 -12.35 -9.44 20.58
CA GLY A 662 -12.81 -10.69 19.97
C GLY A 662 -13.09 -10.57 18.46
N TYR A 663 -13.50 -9.40 17.96
CA TYR A 663 -13.73 -9.17 16.53
C TYR A 663 -12.43 -9.01 15.71
N LEU A 664 -11.40 -8.40 16.32
CA LEU A 664 -10.14 -8.03 15.66
C LEU A 664 -8.98 -9.01 15.91
N LEU A 665 -8.96 -9.68 17.05
CA LEU A 665 -7.89 -10.57 17.51
C LEU A 665 -8.37 -12.01 17.64
N SER A 666 -7.45 -12.95 17.82
CA SER A 666 -7.82 -14.36 17.96
C SER A 666 -8.34 -14.72 19.35
N ASP A 667 -9.44 -15.45 19.40
CA ASP A 667 -9.93 -16.17 20.58
C ASP A 667 -9.40 -17.63 20.60
N HIS A 668 -9.13 -18.22 19.42
CA HIS A 668 -8.58 -19.56 19.28
C HIS A 668 -7.45 -19.66 18.25
N THR A 669 -6.64 -20.71 18.37
CA THR A 669 -5.55 -21.05 17.45
C THR A 669 -5.59 -22.54 17.12
N LEU A 670 -5.68 -22.88 15.84
CA LEU A 670 -5.49 -24.23 15.30
C LEU A 670 -4.03 -24.42 14.88
N GLN A 671 -3.42 -25.54 15.30
CA GLN A 671 -2.13 -26.00 14.78
C GLN A 671 -2.26 -27.39 14.17
N ILE A 672 -1.85 -27.54 12.91
CA ILE A 672 -1.67 -28.82 12.23
C ILE A 672 -0.18 -29.10 12.20
N ARG A 673 0.28 -30.08 12.98
CA ARG A 673 1.70 -30.31 13.31
C ARG A 673 2.21 -31.60 12.65
N SER A 674 3.43 -31.56 12.10
CA SER A 674 4.05 -32.72 11.43
C SER A 674 5.57 -32.64 11.36
N ALA A 675 6.21 -33.81 11.34
CA ALA A 675 7.61 -33.93 10.93
C ALA A 675 7.80 -33.71 9.41
N GLN A 676 6.76 -33.98 8.60
CA GLN A 676 6.78 -33.78 7.15
C GLN A 676 6.81 -32.29 6.80
N GLY A 677 7.58 -31.95 5.76
CA GLY A 677 7.77 -30.57 5.30
C GLY A 677 6.75 -30.07 4.28
N LEU A 678 5.56 -30.67 4.23
CA LEU A 678 4.59 -30.46 3.16
C LEU A 678 3.18 -30.33 3.73
N PHE A 679 2.60 -29.13 3.65
CA PHE A 679 1.22 -28.89 4.05
C PHE A 679 0.42 -28.43 2.84
N LEU A 680 -0.79 -28.96 2.69
CA LEU A 680 -1.74 -28.56 1.66
C LEU A 680 -3.09 -28.42 2.35
N THR A 681 -3.52 -27.18 2.55
CA THR A 681 -4.74 -26.84 3.27
C THR A 681 -5.74 -26.16 2.34
N VAL A 682 -7.03 -26.41 2.58
CA VAL A 682 -8.13 -25.83 1.81
C VAL A 682 -9.08 -25.17 2.78
N MET A 683 -9.36 -23.89 2.57
CA MET A 683 -10.31 -23.09 3.35
C MET A 683 -11.50 -22.74 2.47
N GLN A 684 -12.63 -23.41 2.66
CA GLN A 684 -13.90 -23.08 2.00
C GLN A 684 -14.58 -21.96 2.81
N LEU A 685 -15.02 -20.89 2.14
CA LEU A 685 -15.60 -19.70 2.77
C LEU A 685 -17.10 -19.60 2.46
N GLY A 686 -17.90 -19.15 3.42
CA GLY A 686 -19.35 -19.04 3.27
C GLY A 686 -20.07 -18.29 4.39
N ASP A 687 -21.40 -18.24 4.27
CA ASP A 687 -22.33 -17.66 5.23
C ASP A 687 -22.85 -18.75 6.19
N ALA A 688 -22.61 -18.58 7.48
CA ALA A 688 -23.02 -19.46 8.57
C ALA A 688 -24.54 -19.70 8.69
N ASN A 689 -25.38 -18.94 7.98
CA ASN A 689 -26.83 -19.11 7.93
C ASN A 689 -27.28 -20.04 6.78
N THR A 690 -26.50 -20.14 5.70
CA THR A 690 -26.85 -20.92 4.49
C THR A 690 -25.85 -22.03 4.15
N MET A 691 -24.64 -21.98 4.68
CA MET A 691 -23.57 -22.95 4.44
C MET A 691 -23.86 -24.26 5.18
N GLY A 692 -24.17 -25.30 4.41
CA GLY A 692 -24.41 -26.66 4.90
C GLY A 692 -23.13 -27.42 5.24
N ALA A 693 -23.10 -28.71 4.92
CA ALA A 693 -21.92 -29.57 5.07
C ALA A 693 -20.71 -29.04 4.27
N PRO A 694 -19.45 -29.34 4.69
CA PRO A 694 -18.27 -28.97 3.92
C PRO A 694 -18.29 -29.55 2.51
N ALA A 695 -17.70 -28.82 1.57
CA ALA A 695 -17.44 -29.29 0.22
C ALA A 695 -16.56 -30.55 0.22
N ALA A 696 -16.76 -31.42 -0.77
CA ALA A 696 -15.86 -32.54 -1.01
C ALA A 696 -14.47 -32.03 -1.43
N VAL A 697 -13.43 -32.44 -0.69
CA VAL A 697 -12.03 -32.10 -0.96
C VAL A 697 -11.24 -33.40 -1.13
N GLU A 698 -10.87 -33.72 -2.37
CA GLU A 698 -10.12 -34.93 -2.72
C GLU A 698 -8.64 -34.60 -2.98
N ASN A 699 -7.73 -35.47 -2.52
CA ASN A 699 -6.29 -35.30 -2.72
C ASN A 699 -5.86 -35.78 -4.12
N ILE A 700 -5.25 -34.89 -4.90
CA ILE A 700 -4.53 -35.23 -6.14
C ILE A 700 -3.03 -35.14 -5.87
N SER A 701 -2.37 -36.27 -5.58
CA SER A 701 -0.92 -36.32 -5.29
C SER A 701 -0.19 -37.38 -6.11
N GLY A 702 1.06 -37.08 -6.47
CA GLY A 702 2.04 -38.02 -7.00
C GLY A 702 3.45 -37.61 -6.57
N ASP A 703 4.49 -38.19 -7.20
CA ASP A 703 5.89 -37.97 -6.77
C ASP A 703 6.39 -36.53 -7.03
N SER A 704 5.90 -35.89 -8.10
CA SER A 704 6.32 -34.55 -8.52
C SER A 704 5.31 -33.44 -8.25
N TYR A 705 4.05 -33.77 -7.96
CA TYR A 705 2.95 -32.82 -7.81
C TYR A 705 2.10 -33.12 -6.56
N ALA A 706 1.44 -32.09 -6.06
CA ALA A 706 0.41 -32.19 -5.03
C ALA A 706 -0.70 -31.19 -5.35
N GLY A 707 -1.93 -31.48 -4.93
CA GLY A 707 -3.09 -30.73 -5.38
C GLY A 707 -4.40 -31.28 -4.84
N VAL A 708 -5.48 -30.63 -5.25
CA VAL A 708 -6.83 -30.87 -4.73
C VAL A 708 -7.84 -30.90 -5.86
N LEU A 709 -8.86 -31.75 -5.73
CA LEU A 709 -10.12 -31.63 -6.46
C LEU A 709 -11.21 -31.20 -5.49
N LEU A 710 -11.81 -30.06 -5.76
CA LEU A 710 -12.85 -29.43 -4.96
C LEU A 710 -14.19 -29.67 -5.66
N GLU A 711 -15.13 -30.27 -4.95
CA GLU A 711 -16.54 -30.50 -5.36
C GLU A 711 -16.73 -31.34 -6.63
N GLY A 712 -15.66 -31.97 -7.11
CA GLY A 712 -15.60 -32.58 -8.44
C GLY A 712 -15.54 -31.56 -9.60
N GLU A 713 -15.34 -30.27 -9.33
CA GLU A 713 -15.46 -29.19 -10.34
C GLU A 713 -14.20 -28.33 -10.50
N ARG A 714 -13.32 -28.27 -9.50
CA ARG A 714 -12.13 -27.41 -9.52
C ARG A 714 -10.90 -28.18 -9.07
N ALA A 715 -9.94 -28.37 -9.98
CA ALA A 715 -8.68 -29.03 -9.70
C ALA A 715 -7.55 -27.98 -9.61
N VAL A 716 -6.85 -27.91 -8.48
CA VAL A 716 -5.65 -27.06 -8.32
C VAL A 716 -4.43 -27.94 -8.11
N ILE A 717 -3.40 -27.77 -8.94
CA ILE A 717 -2.17 -28.56 -8.93
C ILE A 717 -0.97 -27.64 -8.71
N PHE A 718 -0.10 -28.05 -7.79
CA PHE A 718 1.17 -27.43 -7.45
C PHE A 718 2.33 -28.40 -7.70
N SER A 719 3.55 -27.88 -7.78
CA SER A 719 4.73 -28.74 -7.63
C SER A 719 4.77 -29.31 -6.22
N ARG A 720 5.11 -30.59 -6.08
CA ARG A 720 5.43 -31.17 -4.77
C ARG A 720 6.79 -30.70 -4.27
N ASN A 721 7.68 -30.42 -5.22
CA ASN A 721 9.10 -30.19 -5.01
C ASN A 721 9.46 -28.72 -5.26
N GLU A 722 10.67 -28.32 -4.92
CA GLU A 722 11.20 -26.97 -5.21
C GLU A 722 11.44 -26.69 -6.71
N THR A 723 11.24 -27.68 -7.58
CA THR A 723 11.48 -27.56 -9.01
C THR A 723 10.20 -27.31 -9.77
N ARG A 724 10.25 -26.39 -10.77
CA ARG A 724 9.12 -26.12 -11.65
C ARG A 724 8.76 -27.37 -12.47
N LEU A 725 7.46 -27.70 -12.49
CA LEU A 725 6.89 -28.90 -13.12
C LEU A 725 7.26 -28.96 -14.62
N GLY A 726 7.80 -30.11 -15.03
CA GLY A 726 8.09 -30.43 -16.42
C GLY A 726 6.93 -31.17 -17.08
N ASN A 727 7.25 -32.23 -17.83
CA ASN A 727 6.23 -33.18 -18.26
C ASN A 727 5.83 -34.05 -17.07
N PHE A 728 4.54 -34.23 -16.85
CA PHE A 728 4.01 -35.07 -15.78
C PHE A 728 2.63 -35.60 -16.15
N SER A 729 2.05 -36.44 -15.29
CA SER A 729 0.66 -36.86 -15.42
C SER A 729 0.00 -36.93 -14.06
N TYR A 730 -1.25 -36.47 -13.98
CA TYR A 730 -2.05 -36.53 -12.76
C TYR A 730 -3.41 -37.19 -13.04
N SER A 731 -3.99 -37.82 -12.03
CA SER A 731 -5.32 -38.42 -12.11
C SER A 731 -6.34 -37.49 -11.49
N CYS A 732 -7.51 -37.40 -12.10
CA CYS A 732 -8.67 -36.68 -11.57
C CYS A 732 -9.91 -37.52 -11.85
N LYS A 733 -10.81 -37.64 -10.86
CA LYS A 733 -12.05 -38.42 -10.97
C LYS A 733 -13.25 -37.51 -10.77
N SER A 734 -13.95 -37.20 -11.85
CA SER A 734 -15.21 -36.48 -11.82
C SER A 734 -16.11 -36.90 -12.98
N ASN A 735 -17.41 -36.70 -12.81
CA ASN A 735 -18.45 -36.79 -13.83
C ASN A 735 -19.01 -35.40 -14.22
N LYS A 736 -18.48 -34.32 -13.65
CA LYS A 736 -18.84 -32.92 -13.90
C LYS A 736 -17.82 -32.24 -14.83
N THR A 737 -18.11 -31.04 -15.31
CA THR A 737 -17.07 -30.17 -15.90
C THR A 737 -16.01 -29.87 -14.83
N VAL A 738 -14.72 -30.04 -15.16
CA VAL A 738 -13.61 -29.70 -14.26
C VAL A 738 -12.85 -28.49 -14.81
N LYS A 739 -12.73 -27.45 -14.00
CA LYS A 739 -11.82 -26.32 -14.19
C LYS A 739 -10.48 -26.66 -13.56
N HIS A 740 -9.43 -26.75 -14.38
CA HIS A 740 -8.09 -27.07 -13.93
C HIS A 740 -7.24 -25.79 -13.84
N LEU A 741 -6.53 -25.63 -12.73
CA LEU A 741 -5.46 -24.66 -12.54
C LEU A 741 -4.18 -25.42 -12.18
N LEU A 742 -3.18 -25.36 -13.07
CA LEU A 742 -1.85 -25.92 -12.84
C LEU A 742 -0.90 -24.76 -12.61
N THR A 743 -0.13 -24.82 -11.53
CA THR A 743 0.81 -23.79 -11.11
C THR A 743 2.25 -24.32 -11.14
N GLU A 744 3.24 -23.41 -11.05
CA GLU A 744 4.66 -23.74 -10.94
C GLU A 744 5.23 -24.61 -12.09
N LEU A 745 4.63 -24.56 -13.28
CA LEU A 745 5.16 -25.20 -14.48
C LEU A 745 6.42 -24.49 -14.98
N LYS A 746 7.21 -25.16 -15.81
CA LYS A 746 8.26 -24.48 -16.58
C LYS A 746 7.62 -23.42 -17.48
N SER A 747 7.94 -22.16 -17.22
CA SER A 747 7.47 -21.00 -17.94
C SER A 747 7.99 -20.93 -19.38
N ASN A 748 7.25 -20.18 -20.20
CA ASN A 748 7.60 -19.87 -21.59
C ASN A 748 7.78 -21.15 -22.43
N ARG A 749 6.83 -22.09 -22.28
CA ARG A 749 6.75 -23.37 -23.00
C ARG A 749 5.41 -23.50 -23.70
N ASN A 750 5.39 -24.05 -24.90
CA ASN A 750 4.15 -24.59 -25.47
C ASN A 750 3.73 -25.80 -24.63
N TYR A 751 2.43 -25.94 -24.36
CA TYR A 751 1.88 -27.10 -23.66
C TYR A 751 0.81 -27.82 -24.48
N THR A 752 0.68 -29.12 -24.23
CA THR A 752 -0.53 -29.88 -24.54
C THR A 752 -0.93 -30.68 -23.30
N VAL A 753 -2.23 -30.70 -23.01
CA VAL A 753 -2.84 -31.56 -21.99
C VAL A 753 -3.73 -32.58 -22.69
N LYS A 754 -3.54 -33.86 -22.37
CA LYS A 754 -4.33 -34.96 -22.93
C LYS A 754 -4.97 -35.80 -21.82
N ARG A 755 -6.28 -36.03 -21.88
CA ARG A 755 -6.96 -37.03 -21.04
C ARG A 755 -7.11 -38.33 -21.83
N GLY A 756 -6.53 -39.43 -21.33
CA GLY A 756 -6.63 -40.75 -21.98
C GLY A 756 -6.13 -40.78 -23.44
N GLY A 757 -5.22 -39.88 -23.82
CA GLY A 757 -4.72 -39.70 -25.19
C GLY A 757 -5.42 -38.61 -26.01
N THR A 758 -6.65 -38.23 -25.67
CA THR A 758 -7.42 -37.15 -26.32
C THR A 758 -6.94 -35.78 -25.86
N LEU A 759 -6.68 -34.85 -26.79
CA LEU A 759 -6.30 -33.47 -26.47
C LEU A 759 -7.48 -32.72 -25.83
N VAL A 760 -7.26 -32.13 -24.65
CA VAL A 760 -8.26 -31.33 -23.92
C VAL A 760 -7.86 -29.86 -23.77
N ALA A 761 -6.56 -29.55 -23.79
CA ALA A 761 -6.07 -28.16 -23.82
C ALA A 761 -4.70 -28.06 -24.50
N SER A 762 -4.40 -26.91 -25.08
CA SER A 762 -3.09 -26.56 -25.61
C SER A 762 -2.91 -25.04 -25.66
N GLY A 763 -1.68 -24.57 -25.48
CA GLY A 763 -1.35 -23.14 -25.46
C GLY A 763 0.10 -22.94 -25.04
N SER A 764 0.37 -21.85 -24.32
CA SER A 764 1.70 -21.55 -23.77
C SER A 764 1.62 -21.25 -22.27
N THR A 765 2.64 -21.66 -21.51
CA THR A 765 2.83 -21.19 -20.13
C THR A 765 3.38 -19.77 -20.14
N GLY A 766 2.75 -18.86 -19.40
CA GLY A 766 3.27 -17.50 -19.20
C GLY A 766 4.53 -17.47 -18.32
N ALA A 767 5.03 -16.27 -18.03
CA ALA A 767 6.20 -16.05 -17.17
C ALA A 767 6.06 -16.71 -15.79
N HIS A 768 4.84 -16.71 -15.24
CA HIS A 768 4.50 -17.25 -13.92
C HIS A 768 4.35 -18.78 -13.88
N GLY A 769 4.39 -19.46 -15.02
CA GLY A 769 4.36 -20.93 -15.07
C GLY A 769 2.98 -21.53 -14.76
N THR A 770 1.91 -20.85 -15.15
CA THR A 770 0.52 -21.25 -14.89
C THR A 770 -0.19 -21.72 -16.16
N ILE A 771 -1.20 -22.57 -15.99
CA ILE A 771 -2.20 -22.93 -17.02
C ILE A 771 -3.56 -23.04 -16.35
N ALA A 772 -4.57 -22.35 -16.90
CA ALA A 772 -5.98 -22.57 -16.60
C ALA A 772 -6.72 -23.14 -17.83
N PHE A 773 -7.53 -24.20 -17.65
CA PHE A 773 -8.39 -24.74 -18.70
C PHE A 773 -9.64 -25.42 -18.12
N SER A 774 -10.60 -25.79 -18.97
CA SER A 774 -11.81 -26.54 -18.57
C SER A 774 -12.00 -27.78 -19.45
N ASP A 775 -12.39 -28.90 -18.86
CA ASP A 775 -12.74 -30.14 -19.55
C ASP A 775 -14.22 -30.48 -19.32
N ASN A 776 -14.99 -30.75 -20.39
CA ASN A 776 -16.44 -30.94 -20.35
C ASN A 776 -16.93 -32.07 -21.30
N PRO A 777 -17.60 -33.12 -20.78
CA PRO A 777 -17.65 -33.46 -19.36
C PRO A 777 -16.24 -33.79 -18.91
N GLY A 778 -15.83 -33.23 -17.76
CA GLY A 778 -14.65 -33.72 -17.08
C GLY A 778 -14.84 -35.19 -16.79
N GLY A 779 -13.77 -35.97 -16.91
CA GLY A 779 -13.86 -37.41 -16.81
C GLY A 779 -12.78 -38.00 -15.94
N GLU A 780 -13.14 -39.13 -15.33
CA GLU A 780 -12.22 -40.08 -14.73
C GLU A 780 -11.13 -40.46 -15.75
N GLY A 781 -9.89 -40.11 -15.44
CA GLY A 781 -8.77 -40.39 -16.33
C GLY A 781 -7.45 -39.73 -15.91
N ILE A 782 -6.40 -40.19 -16.57
CA ILE A 782 -5.06 -39.62 -16.45
C ILE A 782 -4.93 -38.46 -17.44
N TYR A 783 -4.59 -37.29 -16.90
CA TYR A 783 -4.26 -36.08 -17.64
C TYR A 783 -2.74 -36.01 -17.80
N THR A 784 -2.25 -36.19 -19.01
CA THR A 784 -0.83 -36.06 -19.35
C THR A 784 -0.54 -34.65 -19.83
N VAL A 785 0.36 -33.97 -19.12
CA VAL A 785 0.85 -32.62 -19.45
C VAL A 785 2.21 -32.76 -20.11
N ALA A 786 2.33 -32.28 -21.35
CA ALA A 786 3.58 -32.23 -22.09
C ALA A 786 3.94 -30.78 -22.41
N LEU A 787 5.10 -30.34 -21.93
CA LEU A 787 5.71 -29.04 -22.21
C LEU A 787 6.78 -29.20 -23.30
N SER A 788 6.84 -28.26 -24.24
CA SER A 788 7.72 -28.32 -25.41
C SER A 788 8.12 -26.94 -25.93
N GLY A 789 9.22 -26.89 -26.69
CA GLY A 789 9.76 -25.65 -27.25
C GLY A 789 10.24 -24.65 -26.19
N ALA A 790 10.67 -23.49 -26.66
CA ALA A 790 10.73 -22.26 -25.89
C ALA A 790 9.89 -21.24 -26.65
N THR A 791 8.99 -20.55 -25.96
CA THR A 791 8.20 -19.46 -26.56
C THR A 791 8.85 -18.14 -26.22
N ALA A 792 9.05 -17.27 -27.20
CA ALA A 792 9.24 -15.85 -26.91
C ALA A 792 7.87 -15.30 -26.49
N VAL A 793 7.76 -14.82 -25.25
CA VAL A 793 6.57 -14.15 -24.71
C VAL A 793 7.06 -12.97 -23.89
N GLU A 794 6.42 -11.82 -24.05
CA GLU A 794 6.75 -10.62 -23.30
C GLU A 794 6.52 -10.82 -21.80
N GLN A 795 7.35 -10.16 -21.01
CA GLN A 795 7.32 -10.22 -19.56
C GLN A 795 6.14 -9.40 -19.03
N HIS A 796 4.94 -9.96 -19.12
CA HIS A 796 3.82 -9.57 -18.27
C HIS A 796 4.07 -10.07 -16.84
N ASP A 797 5.09 -9.49 -16.20
CA ASP A 797 4.90 -9.09 -14.83
C ASP A 797 3.69 -8.17 -14.80
N SER A 798 2.86 -8.29 -13.78
CA SER A 798 1.81 -7.31 -13.53
C SER A 798 2.47 -6.03 -12.98
N ALA A 799 3.12 -5.30 -13.88
CA ALA A 799 3.21 -3.86 -13.80
C ALA A 799 1.77 -3.29 -13.68
N PRO A 800 1.57 -2.12 -13.06
CA PRO A 800 0.26 -1.52 -12.96
C PRO A 800 -0.45 -1.51 -14.33
N LEU A 801 -1.70 -1.98 -14.38
CA LEU A 801 -2.48 -1.96 -15.62
C LEU A 801 -2.49 -0.52 -16.14
N PRO A 802 -1.97 -0.22 -17.34
CA PRO A 802 -1.66 1.15 -17.71
C PRO A 802 -2.93 1.99 -17.79
N HIS A 803 -3.09 2.91 -16.83
CA HIS A 803 -4.34 3.64 -16.57
C HIS A 803 -4.76 4.63 -17.67
N THR A 804 -3.90 4.86 -18.66
CA THR A 804 -4.14 5.77 -19.78
C THR A 804 -3.78 5.11 -21.11
N LEU A 805 -4.45 5.54 -22.19
CA LEU A 805 -4.10 5.20 -23.57
C LEU A 805 -2.86 6.03 -23.98
N GLN A 806 -1.69 5.40 -23.93
CA GLN A 806 -0.43 5.98 -24.39
C GLN A 806 -0.05 5.38 -25.74
N LEU A 807 0.70 6.14 -26.54
CA LEU A 807 1.21 5.72 -27.85
C LEU A 807 2.63 6.26 -28.03
N ALA A 808 3.58 5.38 -28.24
CA ALA A 808 4.99 5.68 -28.49
C ALA A 808 5.51 4.88 -29.68
N ASN A 809 6.65 5.29 -30.25
CA ASN A 809 7.30 4.54 -31.32
C ASN A 809 8.81 4.65 -31.29
N HIS A 810 9.51 3.53 -31.47
CA HIS A 810 10.97 3.45 -31.45
C HIS A 810 11.49 2.39 -32.45
N PRO A 811 12.59 2.67 -33.18
CA PRO A 811 13.30 3.95 -33.26
C PRO A 811 12.48 5.06 -33.96
N ASN A 812 12.90 6.31 -33.78
CA ASN A 812 12.33 7.49 -34.45
C ASN A 812 13.40 8.60 -34.50
N PRO A 813 13.99 8.94 -35.67
CA PRO A 813 13.70 8.42 -37.01
C PRO A 813 13.95 6.91 -37.16
N PHE A 814 13.37 6.29 -38.19
CA PHE A 814 13.54 4.86 -38.44
C PHE A 814 13.84 4.54 -39.92
N ASN A 815 14.55 3.44 -40.14
CA ASN A 815 14.85 2.88 -41.47
C ASN A 815 15.09 1.35 -41.35
N PRO A 816 14.35 0.46 -42.05
CA PRO A 816 13.07 0.69 -42.73
C PRO A 816 11.86 0.51 -41.79
N SER A 817 12.04 0.08 -40.54
CA SER A 817 10.93 -0.22 -39.62
C SER A 817 11.05 0.36 -38.22
N THR A 818 9.91 0.66 -37.61
CA THR A 818 9.75 1.08 -36.22
C THR A 818 8.71 0.21 -35.51
N THR A 819 8.86 0.04 -34.20
CA THR A 819 7.86 -0.59 -33.34
C THR A 819 7.03 0.50 -32.69
N ILE A 820 5.71 0.40 -32.82
CA ILE A 820 4.73 1.28 -32.21
C ILE A 820 4.15 0.56 -30.99
N THR A 821 4.40 1.11 -29.82
CA THR A 821 3.94 0.58 -28.53
C THR A 821 2.75 1.40 -28.07
N PHE A 822 1.67 0.75 -27.63
CA PHE A 822 0.50 1.43 -27.08
C PHE A 822 -0.07 0.69 -25.87
N THR A 823 -0.74 1.42 -24.98
CA THR A 823 -1.31 0.87 -23.75
C THR A 823 -2.82 0.90 -23.76
N LEU A 824 -3.47 -0.14 -23.23
CA LEU A 824 -4.92 -0.24 -23.11
C LEU A 824 -5.31 -0.31 -21.62
N PRO A 825 -6.05 0.69 -21.09
CA PRO A 825 -6.53 0.65 -19.69
C PRO A 825 -7.64 -0.39 -19.48
N GLN A 826 -8.37 -0.75 -20.53
CA GLN A 826 -9.42 -1.76 -20.51
C GLN A 826 -9.35 -2.64 -21.76
N ALA A 827 -9.82 -3.88 -21.66
CA ALA A 827 -9.95 -4.77 -22.79
C ALA A 827 -11.06 -4.28 -23.74
N GLY A 828 -10.84 -4.31 -25.05
CA GLY A 828 -11.84 -3.86 -26.02
C GLY A 828 -11.34 -3.75 -27.45
N PRO A 829 -12.20 -3.29 -28.38
CA PRO A 829 -11.86 -3.07 -29.78
C PRO A 829 -10.83 -1.93 -29.94
N VAL A 830 -9.79 -2.18 -30.74
CA VAL A 830 -8.70 -1.24 -31.02
C VAL A 830 -8.46 -1.12 -32.51
N LYS A 831 -8.24 0.11 -32.98
CA LYS A 831 -7.68 0.39 -34.30
C LYS A 831 -6.36 1.14 -34.15
N LEU A 832 -5.27 0.57 -34.68
CA LEU A 832 -4.01 1.29 -34.85
C LEU A 832 -3.78 1.53 -36.34
N GLN A 833 -3.66 2.80 -36.72
CA GLN A 833 -3.58 3.23 -38.11
C GLN A 833 -2.44 4.23 -38.32
N ILE A 834 -1.90 4.25 -39.54
CA ILE A 834 -0.86 5.19 -39.99
C ILE A 834 -1.47 6.14 -41.02
N PHE A 835 -1.25 7.43 -40.86
CA PHE A 835 -1.71 8.50 -41.75
C PHE A 835 -0.53 9.33 -42.29
N ASN A 836 -0.70 9.92 -43.47
CA ASN A 836 0.21 10.96 -43.96
C ASN A 836 -0.23 12.35 -43.45
N LEU A 837 0.58 13.39 -43.73
CA LEU A 837 0.28 14.77 -43.31
C LEU A 837 -0.98 15.38 -43.95
N ALA A 838 -1.53 14.78 -45.00
CA ALA A 838 -2.82 15.17 -45.59
C ALA A 838 -4.02 14.45 -44.93
N GLY A 839 -3.79 13.69 -43.85
CA GLY A 839 -4.83 12.91 -43.15
C GLY A 839 -5.29 11.67 -43.92
N GLN A 840 -4.61 11.28 -44.99
CA GLN A 840 -4.96 10.09 -45.77
C GLN A 840 -4.40 8.84 -45.07
N LEU A 841 -5.23 7.79 -44.98
CA LEU A 841 -4.82 6.49 -44.43
C LEU A 841 -3.73 5.88 -45.32
N VAL A 842 -2.62 5.51 -44.69
CA VAL A 842 -1.44 4.90 -45.32
C VAL A 842 -1.43 3.39 -45.09
N ARG A 843 -1.74 2.95 -43.86
CA ARG A 843 -1.87 1.52 -43.52
C ARG A 843 -2.60 1.34 -42.18
N THR A 844 -3.48 0.34 -42.11
CA THR A 844 -3.98 -0.20 -40.82
C THR A 844 -3.04 -1.31 -40.31
N LEU A 845 -2.69 -1.27 -39.02
CA LEU A 845 -1.77 -2.22 -38.36
C LEU A 845 -2.48 -3.17 -37.38
N VAL A 846 -3.48 -2.67 -36.66
CA VAL A 846 -4.32 -3.43 -35.72
C VAL A 846 -5.77 -3.03 -35.94
N ALA A 847 -6.69 -3.99 -35.93
CA ALA A 847 -8.14 -3.78 -36.10
C ALA A 847 -8.94 -4.93 -35.43
N GLU A 848 -8.67 -5.20 -34.16
CA GLU A 848 -9.22 -6.34 -33.41
C GLU A 848 -9.49 -5.99 -31.94
N ALA A 849 -10.05 -6.92 -31.18
CA ALA A 849 -10.25 -6.76 -29.74
C ALA A 849 -9.04 -7.29 -28.97
N LEU A 850 -8.47 -6.46 -28.09
CA LEU A 850 -7.27 -6.76 -27.33
C LEU A 850 -7.53 -6.67 -25.82
N PRO A 851 -6.82 -7.46 -24.98
CA PRO A 851 -6.91 -7.36 -23.52
C PRO A 851 -6.31 -6.04 -22.99
N ALA A 852 -6.64 -5.65 -21.76
CA ALA A 852 -5.96 -4.55 -21.08
C ALA A 852 -4.45 -4.86 -20.91
N GLY A 853 -3.60 -3.84 -20.98
CA GLY A 853 -2.14 -3.98 -20.93
C GLY A 853 -1.41 -3.24 -22.04
N THR A 854 -0.10 -3.46 -22.13
CA THR A 854 0.77 -2.90 -23.19
C THR A 854 0.80 -3.81 -24.41
N HIS A 855 0.74 -3.22 -25.60
CA HIS A 855 0.72 -3.90 -26.90
C HIS A 855 1.75 -3.28 -27.85
N GLN A 856 2.20 -4.04 -28.84
CA GLN A 856 3.16 -3.59 -29.85
C GLN A 856 2.73 -3.99 -31.26
N ALA A 857 2.92 -3.07 -32.21
CA ALA A 857 2.74 -3.33 -33.63
C ALA A 857 3.91 -2.74 -34.43
N ARG A 858 4.45 -3.50 -35.38
CA ARG A 858 5.58 -3.06 -36.20
C ARG A 858 5.10 -2.48 -37.52
N TRP A 859 5.60 -1.30 -37.88
CA TRP A 859 5.45 -0.73 -39.22
C TRP A 859 6.80 -0.70 -39.95
N ASP A 860 6.84 -1.18 -41.19
CA ASP A 860 8.03 -1.25 -42.03
C ASP A 860 8.00 -0.25 -43.21
N GLY A 861 7.24 0.84 -43.08
CA GLY A 861 7.13 1.84 -44.14
C GLY A 861 6.45 1.30 -45.41
N THR A 862 5.53 0.34 -45.28
CA THR A 862 4.67 -0.16 -46.36
C THR A 862 3.29 0.48 -46.33
N VAL A 863 2.64 0.55 -47.50
CA VAL A 863 1.29 1.13 -47.68
C VAL A 863 0.25 0.05 -47.95
N GLU A 864 -1.00 0.39 -47.65
CA GLU A 864 -2.19 -0.41 -47.97
C GLU A 864 -2.25 -0.64 -49.49
N GLY A 865 -2.23 -1.91 -49.93
CA GLY A 865 -2.07 -2.30 -51.34
C GLY A 865 -0.67 -2.77 -51.76
N GLY A 866 0.33 -2.79 -50.86
CA GLY A 866 1.59 -3.53 -51.06
C GLY A 866 2.79 -2.73 -51.59
N GLY A 867 2.73 -1.39 -51.60
CA GLY A 867 3.86 -0.52 -51.94
C GLY A 867 4.72 -0.11 -50.72
N ARG A 868 5.77 0.70 -50.97
CA ARG A 868 6.57 1.38 -49.94
C ARG A 868 6.17 2.86 -49.84
N ALA A 869 6.03 3.37 -48.63
CA ALA A 869 5.83 4.77 -48.31
C ALA A 869 7.08 5.60 -48.69
N ALA A 870 6.92 6.91 -48.91
CA ALA A 870 8.04 7.83 -49.16
C ALA A 870 8.78 8.19 -47.85
N SER A 871 10.04 8.63 -47.92
CA SER A 871 10.70 9.23 -46.75
C SER A 871 9.94 10.48 -46.33
N GLY A 872 9.74 10.69 -45.03
CA GLY A 872 8.96 11.82 -44.52
C GLY A 872 8.27 11.55 -43.19
N LEU A 873 7.43 12.51 -42.79
CA LEU A 873 6.68 12.51 -41.55
C LEU A 873 5.29 11.88 -41.74
N TYR A 874 4.94 10.98 -40.84
CA TYR A 874 3.65 10.29 -40.75
C TYR A 874 3.11 10.42 -39.31
N LEU A 875 1.84 10.06 -39.12
CA LEU A 875 1.18 9.99 -37.82
C LEU A 875 0.71 8.55 -37.58
N SER A 876 1.06 7.96 -36.43
CA SER A 876 0.31 6.83 -35.89
C SER A 876 -0.84 7.36 -35.06
N ARG A 877 -2.00 6.70 -35.15
CA ARG A 877 -3.17 6.94 -34.31
C ARG A 877 -3.69 5.61 -33.78
N VAL A 878 -3.84 5.51 -32.47
CA VAL A 878 -4.58 4.42 -31.82
C VAL A 878 -5.93 4.94 -31.36
N GLU A 879 -7.00 4.23 -31.71
CA GLU A 879 -8.40 4.53 -31.36
C GLU A 879 -8.99 3.35 -30.61
N THR A 880 -9.65 3.63 -29.48
CA THR A 880 -10.45 2.68 -28.70
C THR A 880 -11.88 3.21 -28.57
N ALA A 881 -12.77 2.46 -27.91
CA ALA A 881 -14.13 2.93 -27.62
C ALA A 881 -14.21 4.17 -26.70
N GLN A 882 -13.10 4.55 -26.04
CA GLN A 882 -13.06 5.55 -24.96
C GLN A 882 -12.08 6.70 -25.21
N ALA A 883 -11.03 6.48 -26.02
CA ALA A 883 -9.97 7.46 -26.22
C ALA A 883 -9.26 7.30 -27.58
N VAL A 884 -8.53 8.35 -27.98
CA VAL A 884 -7.65 8.38 -29.15
C VAL A 884 -6.30 8.96 -28.72
N ALA A 885 -5.20 8.33 -29.14
CA ALA A 885 -3.84 8.86 -28.94
C ALA A 885 -3.06 8.86 -30.27
N GLU A 886 -2.14 9.83 -30.44
CA GLU A 886 -1.38 10.04 -31.68
C GLU A 886 0.12 10.20 -31.40
N SER A 887 0.97 9.72 -32.31
CA SER A 887 2.42 9.94 -32.28
C SER A 887 2.98 10.21 -33.68
N LYS A 888 4.14 10.88 -33.74
CA LYS A 888 4.82 11.28 -34.98
C LYS A 888 5.88 10.24 -35.37
N LEU A 889 5.84 9.82 -36.64
CA LEU A 889 6.71 8.81 -37.23
C LEU A 889 7.58 9.44 -38.33
N LEU A 890 8.90 9.48 -38.16
CA LEU A 890 9.82 9.99 -39.19
C LEU A 890 10.54 8.84 -39.89
N LEU A 891 10.07 8.49 -41.10
CA LEU A 891 10.69 7.50 -41.97
C LEU A 891 11.86 8.14 -42.74
N ALA A 892 13.08 7.70 -42.42
CA ALA A 892 14.28 7.98 -43.21
C ALA A 892 14.57 6.77 -44.14
N LYS A 893 15.11 7.02 -45.33
CA LYS A 893 15.58 5.96 -46.24
C LYS A 893 17.08 6.13 -46.47
#